data_AF-S2DCN7-F1
#
_entry.id   AF-S2DCN7-F1
#
_cell.length_a   1.000
_cell.length_b   1.000
_cell.length_c   1.000
_cell.angle_alpha   90.00
_cell.angle_beta   90.00
_cell.angle_gamma   90.00
#
_symmetry.space_group_name_H-M   'P 1'
#
loop_
_entity.id
_entity.type
_entity.pdbx_description
1 polymer ?
#
loop_
_entity_poly.entity_id
_entity_poly.type
_entity_poly.pdbx_seq_one_letter_code
_entity_poly.pdbx_strand_id
1 'polypeptide(L)'
;MSGLSQISNFGSLEINNDFNGNWSIDNFGEISFSINLNSNKTINNYGAFSTNGDFVISSNSTFYSNGTFYAGGSVNFNSNAHVTLEGNSLIAGSSVINTEINLSGSYTVNGALQINSNGGVNALNGFNNPKINVLGSFNNNGKITGNGLDKFGNTLFVNKSPGNNPIIGGFSIGDVSNTSCLEIEELPTAEGVDRIFYFSCSDIFIVPNLDVNEEIIDVMVSIIGGGGGGGLGSSAGGGGAGGVINADGLPLKVGSSYPVAVGSGGPGAITSNNQGINGTNSAFYGIVSKGGGGGGSTHPSARGGVNGASGGGGGANNNPSAGQGNGGSRIAGIGNTGGTSLRQNQNQLNGGGGGGAGGPGENGRNNNPGNGGDGIGLNILAGSSRFSNAFAGGGGSTGRNPSQEYGNGTGGEFNSIKIGGDGDGREEFGIGNQGLKGTGSGGGAGRNQGGTGSSGVVVIRFVLKILPVEYLYFEGVLSQDQKTVGLSWATAKEWESSHFEVLRSFDNIDSWEKVGEVEAAGYSESPMEYSFEDNDNFTPFNMAYYQLRQVDFDESSHLSKVIGIQLPVNSDQTVTWRVYPNPASNQNVQLSILEQGGHSGETVYATLFYPLGRSIQFTGNTISELSEQLNDALKNGGRGVYILNLLWGNENQQLKVLKN
;
A
#
# COMPACT_ATOMS: atom_id res chain seq x y z
N MET A 1 -18.68 -30.52 -1.78
CA MET A 1 -17.99 -29.77 -0.71
C MET A 1 -18.14 -30.38 0.69
N SER A 2 -18.66 -31.60 0.87
CA SER A 2 -18.95 -32.22 2.18
C SER A 2 -17.72 -32.64 3.01
N GLY A 3 -16.57 -32.02 2.78
CA GLY A 3 -15.33 -32.16 3.56
C GLY A 3 -14.48 -30.88 3.59
N LEU A 4 -14.98 -29.76 3.04
CA LEU A 4 -14.32 -28.46 3.10
C LEU A 4 -14.71 -27.76 4.39
N SER A 5 -13.75 -27.60 5.30
CA SER A 5 -13.96 -26.91 6.59
C SER A 5 -13.70 -25.41 6.51
N GLN A 6 -12.94 -24.94 5.51
CA GLN A 6 -12.61 -23.53 5.35
C GLN A 6 -12.48 -23.14 3.87
N ILE A 7 -12.98 -21.96 3.52
CA ILE A 7 -12.84 -21.32 2.20
C ILE A 7 -12.27 -19.92 2.42
N SER A 8 -11.23 -19.55 1.67
CA SER A 8 -10.76 -18.16 1.58
C SER A 8 -11.07 -17.64 0.19
N ASN A 9 -11.97 -16.66 0.09
CA ASN A 9 -12.41 -16.07 -1.17
C ASN A 9 -11.69 -14.74 -1.43
N PHE A 10 -10.97 -14.65 -2.54
CA PHE A 10 -10.29 -13.42 -3.00
C PHE A 10 -10.90 -12.83 -4.27
N GLY A 11 -11.92 -13.48 -4.86
CA GLY A 11 -12.61 -13.06 -6.07
C GLY A 11 -14.12 -13.05 -5.86
N SER A 12 -14.88 -13.50 -6.85
CA SER A 12 -16.35 -13.62 -6.74
C SER A 12 -16.75 -15.06 -6.39
N LEU A 13 -17.60 -15.22 -5.37
CA LEU A 13 -18.10 -16.51 -4.91
C LEU A 13 -19.63 -16.47 -4.77
N GLU A 14 -20.32 -17.40 -5.45
CA GLU A 14 -21.77 -17.54 -5.38
C GLU A 14 -22.16 -18.82 -4.61
N ILE A 15 -23.01 -18.68 -3.58
CA ILE A 15 -23.50 -19.80 -2.76
C ILE A 15 -25.02 -19.84 -2.82
N ASN A 16 -25.51 -20.78 -3.63
CA ASN A 16 -26.96 -20.99 -3.82
C ASN A 16 -27.49 -22.26 -3.16
N ASN A 17 -26.60 -23.13 -2.66
CA ASN A 17 -26.98 -24.37 -1.99
C ASN A 17 -26.14 -24.52 -0.72
N ASP A 18 -26.75 -25.08 0.32
CA ASP A 18 -26.06 -25.37 1.56
C ASP A 18 -25.19 -26.63 1.42
N PHE A 19 -24.08 -26.67 2.15
CA PHE A 19 -23.18 -27.82 2.20
C PHE A 19 -23.14 -28.38 3.63
N ASN A 20 -23.18 -29.71 3.74
CA ASN A 20 -23.18 -30.41 5.03
C ASN A 20 -21.92 -30.13 5.84
N GLY A 21 -22.08 -30.05 7.16
CA GLY A 21 -21.01 -29.92 8.13
C GLY A 21 -20.82 -28.48 8.64
N ASN A 22 -19.85 -28.34 9.55
CA ASN A 22 -19.39 -27.03 10.01
C ASN A 22 -18.34 -26.52 9.03
N TRP A 23 -18.45 -25.27 8.61
CA TRP A 23 -17.50 -24.64 7.71
C TRP A 23 -17.32 -23.16 8.06
N SER A 24 -16.19 -22.61 7.63
CA SER A 24 -15.86 -21.19 7.74
C SER A 24 -15.55 -20.61 6.37
N ILE A 25 -15.99 -19.37 6.12
CA ILE A 25 -15.63 -18.60 4.93
C ILE A 25 -14.97 -17.31 5.36
N ASP A 26 -13.73 -17.10 4.94
CA ASP A 26 -13.04 -15.82 4.99
C ASP A 26 -13.21 -15.13 3.63
N ASN A 27 -14.01 -14.08 3.58
CA ASN A 27 -14.29 -13.35 2.35
C ASN A 27 -13.48 -12.06 2.28
N PHE A 28 -12.62 -11.95 1.27
CA PHE A 28 -11.87 -10.74 0.91
C PHE A 28 -12.34 -10.12 -0.41
N GLY A 29 -13.05 -10.88 -1.24
CA GLY A 29 -13.65 -10.42 -2.48
C GLY A 29 -15.17 -10.21 -2.35
N GLU A 30 -15.93 -10.71 -3.31
CA GLU A 30 -17.39 -10.57 -3.37
C GLU A 30 -18.08 -11.91 -3.13
N ILE A 31 -19.11 -11.92 -2.28
CA ILE A 31 -20.01 -13.05 -2.08
C ILE A 31 -21.44 -12.67 -2.45
N SER A 32 -22.10 -13.54 -3.22
CA SER A 32 -23.56 -13.59 -3.33
C SER A 32 -24.07 -14.85 -2.62
N PHE A 33 -24.93 -14.66 -1.63
CA PHE A 33 -25.36 -15.71 -0.70
C PHE A 33 -26.89 -15.84 -0.66
N SER A 34 -27.39 -17.04 -0.97
CA SER A 34 -28.83 -17.29 -1.13
C SER A 34 -29.38 -18.33 -0.12
N ILE A 35 -28.65 -18.62 0.97
CA ILE A 35 -29.06 -19.57 2.01
C ILE A 35 -29.04 -18.94 3.40
N ASN A 36 -29.59 -19.63 4.40
CA ASN A 36 -29.51 -19.24 5.81
C ASN A 36 -28.20 -19.68 6.46
N LEU A 37 -27.66 -18.87 7.38
CA LEU A 37 -26.45 -19.20 8.14
C LEU A 37 -26.81 -19.84 9.49
N ASN A 38 -26.49 -21.13 9.66
CA ASN A 38 -26.89 -21.92 10.83
C ASN A 38 -25.80 -22.92 11.30
N SER A 39 -26.08 -23.69 12.35
CA SER A 39 -25.32 -24.89 12.75
C SER A 39 -23.80 -24.71 12.88
N ASN A 40 -23.36 -23.74 13.68
CA ASN A 40 -21.93 -23.43 13.93
C ASN A 40 -21.11 -23.03 12.67
N LYS A 41 -21.77 -22.61 11.58
CA LYS A 41 -21.07 -22.08 10.40
C LYS A 41 -20.57 -20.66 10.65
N THR A 42 -19.46 -20.30 10.03
CA THR A 42 -18.80 -19.01 10.23
C THR A 42 -18.62 -18.29 8.90
N ILE A 43 -18.94 -17.00 8.87
CA ILE A 43 -18.59 -16.09 7.79
C ILE A 43 -17.82 -14.92 8.41
N ASN A 44 -16.60 -14.72 7.94
CA ASN A 44 -15.77 -13.56 8.21
C ASN A 44 -15.68 -12.73 6.93
N ASN A 45 -16.54 -11.72 6.81
CA ASN A 45 -16.60 -10.83 5.67
C ASN A 45 -15.73 -9.60 5.88
N TYR A 46 -14.61 -9.54 5.16
CA TYR A 46 -13.77 -8.34 4.99
C TYR A 46 -14.03 -7.64 3.65
N GLY A 47 -14.66 -8.36 2.71
CA GLY A 47 -15.00 -7.87 1.38
C GLY A 47 -16.45 -7.38 1.25
N ALA A 48 -17.09 -7.68 0.12
CA ALA A 48 -18.51 -7.42 -0.11
C ALA A 48 -19.33 -8.69 0.06
N PHE A 49 -20.38 -8.64 0.89
CA PHE A 49 -21.31 -9.73 1.08
C PHE A 49 -22.72 -9.27 0.74
N SER A 50 -23.37 -9.99 -0.18
CA SER A 50 -24.72 -9.67 -0.63
C SER A 50 -25.65 -10.88 -0.49
N THR A 51 -26.92 -10.64 -0.17
CA THR A 51 -27.98 -11.66 -0.24
C THR A 51 -29.05 -11.26 -1.25
N ASN A 52 -29.51 -12.21 -2.06
CA ASN A 52 -30.52 -11.97 -3.09
C ASN A 52 -31.96 -11.90 -2.54
N GLY A 53 -32.15 -12.13 -1.24
CA GLY A 53 -33.43 -12.14 -0.56
C GLY A 53 -33.29 -12.14 0.96
N ASP A 54 -34.27 -12.71 1.65
CA ASP A 54 -34.26 -12.80 3.11
C ASP A 54 -33.07 -13.62 3.62
N PHE A 55 -32.51 -13.22 4.76
CA PHE A 55 -31.34 -13.86 5.35
C PHE A 55 -31.54 -14.12 6.84
N VAL A 56 -31.45 -15.38 7.24
CA VAL A 56 -31.58 -15.79 8.65
C VAL A 56 -30.24 -16.29 9.17
N ILE A 57 -29.82 -15.76 10.32
CA ILE A 57 -28.64 -16.19 11.05
C ILE A 57 -29.10 -16.81 12.38
N SER A 58 -28.68 -18.03 12.70
CA SER A 58 -29.19 -18.79 13.85
C SER A 58 -28.22 -19.87 14.35
N SER A 59 -28.59 -20.56 15.43
CA SER A 59 -28.02 -21.88 15.79
C SER A 59 -26.49 -21.88 15.96
N ASN A 60 -25.96 -21.02 16.85
CA ASN A 60 -24.53 -20.87 17.14
C ASN A 60 -23.64 -20.48 15.94
N SER A 61 -24.23 -20.01 14.83
CA SER A 61 -23.43 -19.50 13.72
C SER A 61 -22.79 -18.15 14.04
N THR A 62 -21.70 -17.84 13.35
CA THR A 62 -20.97 -16.58 13.48
C THR A 62 -21.01 -15.80 12.18
N PHE A 63 -21.54 -14.59 12.22
CA PHE A 63 -21.50 -13.64 11.11
C PHE A 63 -20.73 -12.39 11.54
N TYR A 64 -19.48 -12.30 11.09
CA TYR A 64 -18.62 -11.14 11.29
C TYR A 64 -18.51 -10.40 9.96
N SER A 65 -18.88 -9.11 9.92
CA SER A 65 -18.78 -8.27 8.73
C SER A 65 -18.06 -6.95 9.02
N ASN A 66 -16.82 -6.86 8.56
CA ASN A 66 -15.98 -5.67 8.56
C ASN A 66 -15.72 -5.14 7.13
N GLY A 67 -16.63 -5.45 6.20
CA GLY A 67 -16.68 -4.87 4.85
C GLY A 67 -18.09 -4.37 4.56
N THR A 68 -18.59 -4.56 3.35
CA THR A 68 -20.01 -4.25 3.04
C THR A 68 -20.89 -5.48 3.24
N PHE A 69 -22.05 -5.27 3.86
CA PHE A 69 -23.11 -6.26 3.97
C PHE A 69 -24.40 -5.68 3.40
N TYR A 70 -24.85 -6.21 2.28
CA TYR A 70 -26.13 -5.87 1.66
C TYR A 70 -27.10 -7.04 1.74
N ALA A 71 -28.25 -6.84 2.36
CA ALA A 71 -29.35 -7.81 2.28
C ALA A 71 -30.46 -7.25 1.37
N GLY A 72 -30.71 -7.93 0.25
CA GLY A 72 -31.79 -7.57 -0.68
C GLY A 72 -33.19 -7.76 -0.10
N GLY A 73 -33.33 -8.61 0.93
CA GLY A 73 -34.57 -8.83 1.67
C GLY A 73 -34.49 -8.42 3.14
N SER A 74 -35.30 -9.09 3.97
CA SER A 74 -35.31 -8.92 5.42
C SER A 74 -34.26 -9.78 6.11
N VAL A 75 -33.75 -9.34 7.27
CA VAL A 75 -32.79 -10.10 8.06
C VAL A 75 -33.37 -10.50 9.40
N ASN A 76 -33.11 -11.74 9.82
CA ASN A 76 -33.44 -12.19 11.17
C ASN A 76 -32.20 -12.75 11.87
N PHE A 77 -31.77 -12.06 12.92
CA PHE A 77 -30.72 -12.52 13.83
C PHE A 77 -31.37 -13.29 14.97
N ASN A 78 -31.47 -14.61 14.83
CA ASN A 78 -32.10 -15.48 15.83
C ASN A 78 -31.21 -15.71 17.06
N SER A 79 -31.80 -16.21 18.13
CA SER A 79 -31.09 -16.48 19.38
C SER A 79 -29.89 -17.41 19.20
N ASN A 80 -28.85 -17.17 19.99
CA ASN A 80 -27.56 -17.85 19.96
C ASN A 80 -26.73 -17.62 18.68
N ALA A 81 -27.14 -16.74 17.77
CA ALA A 81 -26.24 -16.27 16.72
C ALA A 81 -25.22 -15.27 17.29
N HIS A 82 -23.98 -15.35 16.81
CA HIS A 82 -22.91 -14.40 17.11
C HIS A 82 -22.73 -13.44 15.94
N VAL A 83 -23.05 -12.16 16.14
CA VAL A 83 -23.11 -11.17 15.05
C VAL A 83 -22.29 -9.94 15.41
N THR A 84 -21.42 -9.54 14.48
CA THR A 84 -20.62 -8.32 14.61
C THR A 84 -20.61 -7.59 13.28
N LEU A 85 -21.01 -6.32 13.30
CA LEU A 85 -21.14 -5.43 12.14
C LEU A 85 -20.23 -4.21 12.33
N GLU A 86 -19.06 -4.22 11.69
CA GLU A 86 -18.07 -3.16 11.83
C GLU A 86 -17.96 -2.26 10.60
N GLY A 87 -18.29 -2.79 9.42
CA GLY A 87 -18.34 -2.03 8.19
C GLY A 87 -19.74 -1.47 7.90
N ASN A 88 -20.12 -1.45 6.63
CA ASN A 88 -21.36 -0.84 6.18
C ASN A 88 -22.43 -1.90 5.92
N SER A 89 -23.48 -1.91 6.74
CA SER A 89 -24.59 -2.85 6.63
C SER A 89 -25.86 -2.14 6.14
N LEU A 90 -26.42 -2.61 5.05
CA LEU A 90 -27.65 -2.11 4.44
C LEU A 90 -28.66 -3.26 4.27
N ILE A 91 -29.77 -3.16 5.00
CA ILE A 91 -30.89 -4.10 4.91
C ILE A 91 -32.01 -3.42 4.12
N ALA A 92 -32.30 -3.93 2.92
CA ALA A 92 -33.35 -3.37 2.07
C ALA A 92 -34.76 -3.65 2.62
N GLY A 93 -34.95 -4.77 3.32
CA GLY A 93 -36.19 -5.12 4.01
C GLY A 93 -36.23 -4.73 5.48
N SER A 94 -36.96 -5.51 6.27
CA SER A 94 -37.04 -5.38 7.73
C SER A 94 -35.91 -6.12 8.43
N SER A 95 -35.63 -5.74 9.67
CA SER A 95 -34.71 -6.50 10.53
C SER A 95 -35.35 -6.87 11.87
N VAL A 96 -35.14 -8.12 12.28
CA VAL A 96 -35.53 -8.63 13.59
C VAL A 96 -34.30 -9.12 14.34
N ILE A 97 -34.09 -8.60 15.55
CA ILE A 97 -32.96 -8.93 16.43
C ILE A 97 -33.47 -9.71 17.65
N ASN A 98 -33.04 -10.97 17.78
CA ASN A 98 -33.32 -11.89 18.88
C ASN A 98 -32.06 -12.39 19.60
N THR A 99 -30.92 -11.73 19.35
CA THR A 99 -29.61 -11.97 19.97
C THR A 99 -28.88 -10.63 20.16
N GLU A 100 -27.77 -10.62 20.88
CA GLU A 100 -26.89 -9.45 20.96
C GLU A 100 -26.07 -9.31 19.67
N ILE A 101 -26.03 -8.11 19.09
CA ILE A 101 -25.15 -7.76 17.97
C ILE A 101 -24.12 -6.74 18.41
N ASN A 102 -22.87 -6.87 17.96
CA ASN A 102 -21.85 -5.85 18.16
C ASN A 102 -21.80 -4.90 16.95
N LEU A 103 -21.64 -3.60 17.18
CA LEU A 103 -21.70 -2.57 16.13
C LEU A 103 -20.60 -1.51 16.28
N SER A 104 -19.70 -1.36 15.31
CA SER A 104 -18.84 -0.15 15.19
C SER A 104 -19.10 0.68 13.95
N GLY A 105 -19.74 0.08 12.94
CA GLY A 105 -19.98 0.69 11.64
C GLY A 105 -21.38 1.29 11.48
N SER A 106 -21.87 1.28 10.24
CA SER A 106 -23.21 1.74 9.91
C SER A 106 -24.18 0.57 9.77
N TYR A 107 -25.36 0.69 10.37
CA TYR A 107 -26.44 -0.28 10.28
C TYR A 107 -27.72 0.41 9.80
N THR A 108 -27.99 0.30 8.51
CA THR A 108 -29.16 0.91 7.87
C THR A 108 -30.22 -0.15 7.59
N VAL A 109 -31.46 0.12 8.02
CA VAL A 109 -32.62 -0.73 7.79
C VAL A 109 -33.70 0.10 7.09
N ASN A 110 -33.99 -0.23 5.84
CA ASN A 110 -34.98 0.49 5.04
C ASN A 110 -36.43 0.17 5.49
N GLY A 111 -36.67 -1.07 5.93
CA GLY A 111 -37.94 -1.48 6.52
C GLY A 111 -38.05 -1.17 8.03
N ALA A 112 -38.85 -1.96 8.72
CA ALA A 112 -38.97 -1.89 10.18
C ALA A 112 -37.79 -2.58 10.89
N LEU A 113 -37.26 -1.96 11.94
CA LEU A 113 -36.33 -2.58 12.88
C LEU A 113 -37.08 -2.98 14.16
N GLN A 114 -37.06 -4.27 14.48
CA GLN A 114 -37.62 -4.84 15.70
C GLN A 114 -36.53 -5.51 16.53
N ILE A 115 -36.32 -5.03 17.76
CA ILE A 115 -35.43 -5.66 18.73
C ILE A 115 -36.30 -6.31 19.79
N ASN A 116 -36.25 -7.63 19.90
CA ASN A 116 -37.04 -8.38 20.87
C ASN A 116 -36.34 -8.41 22.24
N SER A 117 -37.04 -8.87 23.27
CA SER A 117 -36.54 -8.86 24.67
C SER A 117 -35.22 -9.58 24.89
N ASN A 118 -34.93 -10.59 24.06
CA ASN A 118 -33.69 -11.37 24.12
C ASN A 118 -32.62 -10.84 23.15
N GLY A 119 -32.94 -9.78 22.41
CA GLY A 119 -32.06 -9.14 21.46
C GLY A 119 -31.45 -7.86 22.00
N GLY A 120 -30.34 -7.46 21.41
CA GLY A 120 -29.70 -6.21 21.75
C GLY A 120 -28.65 -5.74 20.76
N VAL A 121 -28.22 -4.50 20.94
CA VAL A 121 -27.13 -3.87 20.18
C VAL A 121 -26.13 -3.31 21.16
N ASN A 122 -24.88 -3.73 21.01
CA ASN A 122 -23.75 -3.24 21.79
C ASN A 122 -22.77 -2.51 20.87
N ALA A 123 -22.63 -1.20 21.05
CA ALA A 123 -21.65 -0.44 20.28
C ALA A 123 -20.20 -0.78 20.69
N LEU A 124 -19.31 -0.83 19.71
CA LEU A 124 -17.87 -1.02 19.89
C LEU A 124 -17.11 0.29 19.65
N ASN A 125 -15.84 0.34 20.07
CA ASN A 125 -15.01 1.54 19.94
C ASN A 125 -14.30 1.56 18.58
N GLY A 126 -14.98 2.05 17.54
CA GLY A 126 -14.39 2.30 16.23
C GLY A 126 -13.60 3.62 16.15
N PHE A 127 -13.14 4.00 14.95
CA PHE A 127 -12.70 5.37 14.72
C PHE A 127 -13.89 6.32 14.56
N ASN A 128 -14.86 5.93 13.75
CA ASN A 128 -16.09 6.68 13.59
C ASN A 128 -17.16 6.22 14.59
N ASN A 129 -18.10 7.13 14.83
CA ASN A 129 -19.25 6.84 15.69
C ASN A 129 -20.15 5.79 15.02
N PRO A 130 -20.53 4.70 15.72
CA PRO A 130 -21.45 3.71 15.18
C PRO A 130 -22.83 4.31 14.95
N LYS A 131 -23.55 3.78 13.96
CA LYS A 131 -24.84 4.35 13.54
C LYS A 131 -25.89 3.28 13.30
N ILE A 132 -27.11 3.59 13.73
CA ILE A 132 -28.32 2.87 13.35
C ILE A 132 -29.26 3.84 12.64
N ASN A 133 -29.55 3.56 11.37
CA ASN A 133 -30.47 4.35 10.57
C ASN A 133 -31.68 3.50 10.20
N VAL A 134 -32.86 3.83 10.73
CA VAL A 134 -34.10 3.09 10.44
C VAL A 134 -35.04 3.99 9.65
N LEU A 135 -35.44 3.55 8.45
CA LEU A 135 -36.39 4.31 7.64
C LEU A 135 -37.85 3.95 8.01
N GLY A 136 -38.15 2.67 8.23
CA GLY A 136 -39.47 2.18 8.67
C GLY A 136 -39.74 2.34 10.18
N SER A 137 -40.62 1.53 10.77
CA SER A 137 -40.88 1.62 12.22
C SER A 137 -39.69 1.10 13.05
N PHE A 138 -39.47 1.68 14.23
CA PHE A 138 -38.40 1.25 15.14
C PHE A 138 -39.01 0.84 16.49
N ASN A 139 -39.05 -0.45 16.77
CA ASN A 139 -39.55 -1.01 18.02
C ASN A 139 -38.42 -1.68 18.79
N ASN A 140 -38.22 -1.30 20.05
CA ASN A 140 -37.23 -1.90 20.92
C ASN A 140 -37.89 -2.45 22.19
N ASN A 141 -37.83 -3.76 22.37
CA ASN A 141 -38.18 -4.45 23.61
C ASN A 141 -36.94 -5.04 24.30
N GLY A 142 -35.77 -4.97 23.67
CA GLY A 142 -34.50 -5.47 24.17
C GLY A 142 -33.59 -4.37 24.71
N LYS A 143 -32.27 -4.59 24.63
CA LYS A 143 -31.26 -3.67 25.15
C LYS A 143 -30.46 -3.03 24.01
N ILE A 144 -30.41 -1.70 23.96
CA ILE A 144 -29.48 -0.99 23.09
C ILE A 144 -28.54 -0.23 24.02
N THR A 145 -27.26 -0.53 23.93
CA THR A 145 -26.22 0.22 24.63
C THR A 145 -25.33 0.93 23.63
N GLY A 146 -24.97 2.18 23.96
CA GLY A 146 -23.75 2.77 23.44
C GLY A 146 -22.54 1.92 23.84
N ASN A 147 -21.34 2.42 23.59
CA ASN A 147 -20.09 1.70 23.85
C ASN A 147 -19.82 1.34 25.34
N GLY A 148 -20.79 1.55 26.23
CA GLY A 148 -20.67 1.31 27.68
C GLY A 148 -19.79 2.33 28.40
N LEU A 149 -19.33 3.37 27.70
CA LEU A 149 -18.41 4.38 28.19
C LEU A 149 -19.08 5.74 28.11
N ASP A 150 -20.07 5.96 28.98
CA ASP A 150 -20.92 7.16 29.00
C ASP A 150 -20.14 8.50 29.07
N LYS A 151 -18.82 8.46 29.30
CA LYS A 151 -17.92 9.61 29.32
C LYS A 151 -16.76 9.55 28.32
N PHE A 152 -16.36 8.37 27.83
CA PHE A 152 -15.05 8.18 27.17
C PHE A 152 -15.11 7.13 26.06
N GLY A 153 -15.73 7.46 24.94
CA GLY A 153 -15.57 6.75 23.67
C GLY A 153 -16.66 7.16 22.68
N ASN A 154 -16.74 6.47 21.54
CA ASN A 154 -17.71 6.81 20.50
C ASN A 154 -19.18 6.69 20.93
N THR A 155 -19.94 7.74 20.63
CA THR A 155 -21.39 7.80 20.85
C THR A 155 -22.10 6.99 19.77
N LEU A 156 -23.07 6.16 20.15
CA LEU A 156 -23.98 5.51 19.20
C LEU A 156 -25.01 6.51 18.69
N PHE A 157 -25.04 6.75 17.38
CA PHE A 157 -26.05 7.61 16.76
C PHE A 157 -27.23 6.80 16.23
N VAL A 158 -28.43 7.25 16.56
CA VAL A 158 -29.68 6.74 16.02
C VAL A 158 -30.43 7.85 15.34
N ASN A 159 -30.93 7.60 14.13
CA ASN A 159 -31.68 8.62 13.40
C ASN A 159 -33.04 8.96 14.05
N LYS A 160 -33.60 8.06 14.86
CA LYS A 160 -34.83 8.29 15.63
C LYS A 160 -34.92 7.43 16.89
N SER A 161 -35.72 7.90 17.85
CA SER A 161 -36.02 7.12 19.06
C SER A 161 -36.83 5.86 18.73
N PRO A 162 -36.58 4.72 19.39
CA PRO A 162 -37.48 3.58 19.32
C PRO A 162 -38.81 3.90 20.01
N GLY A 163 -39.88 3.23 19.58
CA GLY A 163 -41.24 3.41 20.11
C GLY A 163 -41.45 2.84 21.52
N ASN A 164 -40.66 1.84 21.91
CA ASN A 164 -40.64 1.21 23.24
C ASN A 164 -39.18 1.15 23.75
N ASN A 165 -38.99 1.07 25.07
CA ASN A 165 -37.72 1.00 25.82
C ASN A 165 -36.60 1.93 25.31
N PRO A 166 -36.18 2.94 26.10
CA PRO A 166 -35.14 3.86 25.67
C PRO A 166 -33.79 3.17 25.49
N ILE A 167 -32.96 3.74 24.63
CA ILE A 167 -31.54 3.38 24.51
C ILE A 167 -30.83 3.77 25.81
N ILE A 168 -29.86 2.96 26.25
CA ILE A 168 -29.20 3.13 27.55
C ILE A 168 -27.72 3.45 27.35
N GLY A 169 -27.29 4.63 27.80
CA GLY A 169 -25.88 5.02 27.86
C GLY A 169 -25.25 5.33 26.51
N GLY A 170 -24.43 6.37 26.45
CA GLY A 170 -23.57 6.69 25.30
C GLY A 170 -24.25 6.77 23.92
N PHE A 171 -25.47 7.31 23.82
CA PHE A 171 -26.18 7.47 22.55
C PHE A 171 -26.65 8.91 22.29
N SER A 172 -26.89 9.24 21.03
CA SER A 172 -27.47 10.51 20.58
C SER A 172 -28.50 10.29 19.48
N ILE A 173 -29.56 11.11 19.47
CA ILE A 173 -30.57 11.12 18.41
C ILE A 173 -30.21 12.20 17.39
N GLY A 174 -30.25 11.83 16.11
CA GLY A 174 -29.98 12.72 14.98
C GLY A 174 -28.74 12.32 14.20
N ASP A 175 -28.29 13.24 13.32
CA ASP A 175 -27.12 13.03 12.49
C ASP A 175 -25.83 13.45 13.19
N VAL A 176 -24.73 12.82 12.79
CA VAL A 176 -23.36 13.18 13.18
C VAL A 176 -22.60 13.65 11.96
N SER A 177 -21.77 14.69 12.12
CA SER A 177 -20.80 15.07 11.09
C SER A 177 -19.85 13.90 10.85
N ASN A 178 -19.84 13.39 9.62
CA ASN A 178 -18.90 12.33 9.25
C ASN A 178 -17.49 12.88 9.23
N THR A 179 -16.59 12.27 9.99
CA THR A 179 -15.17 12.33 9.68
C THR A 179 -14.93 11.39 8.50
N SER A 180 -14.21 11.87 7.48
CA SER A 180 -13.83 11.05 6.33
C SER A 180 -13.08 9.81 6.81
N CYS A 181 -13.40 8.63 6.26
CA CYS A 181 -12.65 7.41 6.56
C CYS A 181 -11.27 7.42 5.91
N LEU A 182 -11.14 8.08 4.76
CA LEU A 182 -9.93 8.19 3.97
C LEU A 182 -9.37 9.61 4.02
N GLU A 183 -8.09 9.71 4.33
CA GLU A 183 -7.26 10.88 4.10
C GLU A 183 -6.16 10.57 3.08
N ILE A 184 -5.81 11.56 2.25
CA ILE A 184 -4.81 11.41 1.20
C ILE A 184 -3.71 12.46 1.40
N GLU A 185 -2.46 12.06 1.21
CA GLU A 185 -1.30 12.95 1.16
C GLU A 185 -0.44 12.60 -0.06
N GLU A 186 0.01 13.62 -0.76
CA GLU A 186 0.99 13.50 -1.85
C GLU A 186 2.33 14.01 -1.35
N LEU A 187 3.39 13.25 -1.60
CA LEU A 187 4.75 13.54 -1.19
C LEU A 187 5.62 13.60 -2.45
N PRO A 188 6.05 14.79 -2.90
CA PRO A 188 7.00 14.90 -3.99
C PRO A 188 8.30 14.17 -3.67
N THR A 189 8.85 13.46 -4.66
CA THR A 189 10.13 12.77 -4.58
C THR A 189 11.04 13.24 -5.72
N ALA A 190 12.30 12.82 -5.71
CA ALA A 190 13.25 13.20 -6.77
C ALA A 190 12.89 12.63 -8.15
N GLU A 191 12.12 11.54 -8.23
CA GLU A 191 11.79 10.85 -9.48
C GLU A 191 10.27 10.81 -9.78
N GLY A 192 9.45 11.43 -8.94
CA GLY A 192 7.99 11.39 -9.07
C GLY A 192 7.27 11.78 -7.81
N VAL A 193 6.20 11.06 -7.45
CA VAL A 193 5.34 11.39 -6.32
C VAL A 193 4.90 10.13 -5.58
N ASP A 194 4.96 10.16 -4.26
CA ASP A 194 4.35 9.12 -3.44
C ASP A 194 2.97 9.57 -2.99
N ARG A 195 1.99 8.67 -3.10
CA ARG A 195 0.61 8.90 -2.68
C ARG A 195 0.23 8.00 -1.52
N ILE A 196 -0.04 8.59 -0.36
CA ILE A 196 -0.43 7.88 0.85
C ILE A 196 -1.95 7.98 1.03
N PHE A 197 -2.60 6.82 1.14
CA PHE A 197 -4.02 6.66 1.46
C PHE A 197 -4.14 6.11 2.88
N TYR A 198 -4.65 6.92 3.79
CA TYR A 198 -4.77 6.61 5.21
C TYR A 198 -6.22 6.32 5.58
N PHE A 199 -6.55 5.05 5.84
CA PHE A 199 -7.87 4.60 6.26
C PHE A 199 -7.96 4.45 7.77
N SER A 200 -8.83 5.25 8.37
CA SER A 200 -9.13 5.18 9.81
C SER A 200 -10.38 4.35 10.13
N CYS A 201 -11.23 4.08 9.14
CA CYS A 201 -12.39 3.19 9.25
C CYS A 201 -12.58 2.40 7.95
N SER A 202 -13.41 1.35 8.05
CA SER A 202 -13.69 0.46 6.93
C SER A 202 -14.44 1.19 5.82
N ASP A 203 -13.96 1.03 4.59
CA ASP A 203 -14.49 1.68 3.40
C ASP A 203 -14.07 0.90 2.14
N ILE A 204 -14.42 1.39 0.95
CA ILE A 204 -13.97 0.86 -0.32
C ILE A 204 -12.86 1.75 -0.87
N PHE A 205 -11.66 1.18 -1.05
CA PHE A 205 -10.59 1.85 -1.78
C PHE A 205 -10.78 1.67 -3.28
N ILE A 206 -11.06 2.75 -3.97
CA ILE A 206 -11.04 2.77 -5.44
C ILE A 206 -9.66 3.25 -5.85
N VAL A 207 -8.90 2.40 -6.55
CA VAL A 207 -7.58 2.79 -7.04
C VAL A 207 -7.77 3.96 -8.01
N PRO A 208 -7.21 5.15 -7.71
CA PRO A 208 -7.41 6.32 -8.56
C PRO A 208 -6.78 6.09 -9.94
N ASN A 209 -7.28 6.81 -10.93
CA ASN A 209 -6.59 6.92 -12.21
C ASN A 209 -5.23 7.59 -11.99
N LEU A 210 -4.25 7.13 -12.76
CA LEU A 210 -2.94 7.78 -12.85
C LEU A 210 -3.05 8.95 -13.82
N ASP A 211 -2.25 9.98 -13.60
CA ASP A 211 -2.04 11.01 -14.60
C ASP A 211 -1.30 10.42 -15.81
N VAL A 212 -1.39 11.09 -16.95
CA VAL A 212 -0.90 10.55 -18.24
C VAL A 212 0.59 10.22 -18.19
N ASN A 213 1.34 10.95 -17.37
CA ASN A 213 2.77 10.79 -17.22
C ASN A 213 3.13 10.07 -15.92
N GLU A 214 2.30 9.19 -15.38
CA GLU A 214 2.61 8.47 -14.14
C GLU A 214 2.59 6.96 -14.31
N GLU A 215 3.54 6.29 -13.65
CA GLU A 215 3.61 4.85 -13.56
C GLU A 215 3.70 4.40 -12.10
N ILE A 216 2.93 3.37 -11.74
CA ILE A 216 3.04 2.71 -10.43
C ILE A 216 4.30 1.85 -10.41
N ILE A 217 5.25 2.22 -9.58
CA ILE A 217 6.47 1.43 -9.35
C ILE A 217 6.24 0.39 -8.27
N ASP A 218 5.56 0.78 -7.18
CA ASP A 218 5.25 -0.11 -6.07
C ASP A 218 3.98 0.32 -5.35
N VAL A 219 3.32 -0.64 -4.71
CA VAL A 219 2.21 -0.41 -3.80
C VAL A 219 2.46 -1.17 -2.51
N MET A 220 2.63 -0.41 -1.43
CA MET A 220 2.87 -0.90 -0.08
C MET A 220 1.61 -0.76 0.78
N VAL A 221 1.48 -1.60 1.80
CA VAL A 221 0.45 -1.48 2.84
C VAL A 221 1.03 -1.74 4.23
N SER A 222 0.55 -0.98 5.21
CA SER A 222 0.66 -1.29 6.64
C SER A 222 -0.74 -1.45 7.23
N ILE A 223 -0.99 -2.56 7.92
CA ILE A 223 -2.29 -2.93 8.48
C ILE A 223 -2.15 -3.11 10.00
N ILE A 224 -2.89 -2.31 10.76
CA ILE A 224 -2.91 -2.35 12.22
C ILE A 224 -4.27 -2.84 12.71
N GLY A 225 -4.29 -3.90 13.53
CA GLY A 225 -5.52 -4.42 14.15
C GLY A 225 -6.05 -3.52 15.26
N GLY A 226 -7.28 -3.73 15.71
CA GLY A 226 -7.83 -3.04 16.88
C GLY A 226 -7.16 -3.50 18.18
N GLY A 227 -6.96 -2.60 19.14
CA GLY A 227 -6.40 -2.93 20.46
C GLY A 227 -7.42 -3.62 21.37
N GLY A 228 -6.96 -4.41 22.34
CA GLY A 228 -7.80 -5.04 23.36
C GLY A 228 -8.19 -4.08 24.49
N GLY A 229 -9.32 -4.32 25.13
CA GLY A 229 -9.76 -3.56 26.30
C GLY A 229 -9.06 -3.99 27.59
N GLY A 230 -8.95 -3.09 28.56
CA GLY A 230 -8.38 -3.36 29.88
C GLY A 230 -9.29 -4.18 30.79
N GLY A 231 -8.71 -4.82 31.80
CA GLY A 231 -9.44 -5.55 32.84
C GLY A 231 -9.99 -4.66 33.95
N LEU A 232 -10.78 -5.25 34.85
CA LEU A 232 -11.43 -4.59 35.98
C LEU A 232 -10.92 -5.07 37.34
N GLY A 233 -10.55 -4.11 38.18
CA GLY A 233 -10.38 -4.26 39.62
C GLY A 233 -9.11 -3.61 40.17
N SER A 234 -8.87 -3.79 41.46
CA SER A 234 -7.73 -3.21 42.19
C SER A 234 -6.36 -3.74 41.74
N SER A 235 -6.34 -4.81 40.94
CA SER A 235 -5.13 -5.39 40.35
C SER A 235 -5.52 -6.11 39.06
N ALA A 236 -5.85 -5.32 38.04
CA ALA A 236 -6.25 -5.80 36.73
C ALA A 236 -5.18 -5.49 35.69
N GLY A 237 -5.11 -6.29 34.65
CA GLY A 237 -4.15 -6.15 33.57
C GLY A 237 -4.64 -5.25 32.44
N GLY A 238 -3.70 -4.59 31.76
CA GLY A 238 -3.99 -3.74 30.60
C GLY A 238 -4.30 -4.55 29.34
N GLY A 239 -4.99 -3.96 28.38
CA GLY A 239 -5.24 -4.58 27.06
C GLY A 239 -3.99 -4.60 26.19
N GLY A 240 -3.81 -5.64 25.39
CA GLY A 240 -2.74 -5.75 24.40
C GLY A 240 -3.06 -4.94 23.13
N ALA A 241 -2.02 -4.50 22.43
CA ALA A 241 -2.16 -3.82 21.15
C ALA A 241 -2.60 -4.75 20.01
N GLY A 242 -3.21 -4.17 18.99
CA GLY A 242 -3.43 -4.82 17.70
C GLY A 242 -2.13 -5.17 17.00
N GLY A 243 -2.21 -6.12 16.06
CA GLY A 243 -1.04 -6.55 15.31
C GLY A 243 -0.61 -5.50 14.29
N VAL A 244 0.65 -5.54 13.87
CA VAL A 244 1.17 -4.72 12.77
C VAL A 244 1.70 -5.66 11.68
N ILE A 245 1.18 -5.52 10.46
CA ILE A 245 1.64 -6.26 9.28
C ILE A 245 1.98 -5.25 8.19
N ASN A 246 3.12 -5.46 7.53
CA ASN A 246 3.55 -4.70 6.36
C ASN A 246 3.66 -5.64 5.15
N ALA A 247 3.29 -5.18 3.97
CA ALA A 247 3.48 -5.90 2.72
C ALA A 247 3.69 -4.91 1.56
N ASP A 248 4.51 -5.31 0.60
CA ASP A 248 4.91 -4.50 -0.55
C ASP A 248 4.61 -5.29 -1.85
N GLY A 249 4.66 -4.64 -3.02
CA GLY A 249 4.43 -5.28 -4.31
C GLY A 249 2.99 -5.73 -4.54
N LEU A 250 2.00 -5.00 -4.02
CA LEU A 250 0.58 -5.35 -4.19
C LEU A 250 0.12 -5.10 -5.64
N PRO A 251 -0.38 -6.12 -6.36
CA PRO A 251 -0.80 -5.97 -7.76
C PRO A 251 -2.22 -5.41 -7.85
N LEU A 252 -2.40 -4.17 -7.40
CA LEU A 252 -3.68 -3.46 -7.50
C LEU A 252 -3.88 -2.93 -8.92
N LYS A 253 -5.13 -2.99 -9.40
CA LYS A 253 -5.50 -2.52 -10.73
C LYS A 253 -6.18 -1.15 -10.64
N VAL A 254 -5.69 -0.20 -11.43
CA VAL A 254 -6.28 1.14 -11.59
C VAL A 254 -7.78 1.05 -11.89
N GLY A 255 -8.57 1.92 -11.25
CA GLY A 255 -10.02 1.98 -11.36
C GLY A 255 -10.77 0.82 -10.70
N SER A 256 -10.06 -0.17 -10.14
CA SER A 256 -10.71 -1.30 -9.44
C SER A 256 -10.96 -0.95 -7.97
N SER A 257 -12.00 -1.56 -7.42
CA SER A 257 -12.42 -1.38 -6.03
C SER A 257 -11.89 -2.50 -5.14
N TYR A 258 -11.30 -2.13 -4.01
CA TYR A 258 -10.76 -3.03 -3.01
C TYR A 258 -11.32 -2.68 -1.63
N PRO A 259 -12.03 -3.61 -0.97
CA PRO A 259 -12.51 -3.40 0.38
C PRO A 259 -11.36 -3.21 1.38
N VAL A 260 -11.47 -2.18 2.22
CA VAL A 260 -10.59 -1.92 3.34
C VAL A 260 -11.38 -2.16 4.62
N ALA A 261 -10.89 -3.06 5.47
CA ALA A 261 -11.48 -3.39 6.75
C ALA A 261 -10.59 -2.88 7.88
N VAL A 262 -11.11 -2.01 8.74
CA VAL A 262 -10.42 -1.51 9.93
C VAL A 262 -11.06 -2.08 11.18
N GLY A 263 -10.28 -2.80 11.98
CA GLY A 263 -10.74 -3.41 13.23
C GLY A 263 -11.03 -2.37 14.32
N SER A 264 -12.10 -2.59 15.07
CA SER A 264 -12.47 -1.80 16.24
C SER A 264 -11.68 -2.20 17.49
N GLY A 265 -11.57 -1.27 18.42
CA GLY A 265 -11.00 -1.51 19.73
C GLY A 265 -11.96 -2.29 20.63
N GLY A 266 -11.39 -3.24 21.38
CA GLY A 266 -12.12 -4.10 22.31
C GLY A 266 -12.67 -3.32 23.53
N PRO A 267 -13.93 -3.58 23.93
CA PRO A 267 -14.50 -3.08 25.17
C PRO A 267 -13.66 -3.45 26.40
N GLY A 268 -13.46 -2.50 27.33
CA GLY A 268 -12.91 -2.81 28.64
C GLY A 268 -13.91 -3.56 29.52
N ALA A 269 -13.42 -4.27 30.53
CA ALA A 269 -14.27 -5.01 31.44
C ALA A 269 -15.15 -4.07 32.29
N ILE A 270 -16.45 -4.36 32.34
CA ILE A 270 -17.43 -3.64 33.18
C ILE A 270 -17.82 -4.42 34.46
N THR A 271 -17.38 -5.68 34.56
CA THR A 271 -17.49 -6.48 35.79
C THR A 271 -16.19 -7.21 36.04
N SER A 272 -15.84 -7.48 37.29
CA SER A 272 -14.59 -8.16 37.65
C SER A 272 -14.55 -9.62 37.21
N ASN A 273 -15.71 -10.22 36.93
CA ASN A 273 -15.86 -11.61 36.50
C ASN A 273 -15.54 -11.84 35.02
N ASN A 274 -15.39 -10.76 34.25
CA ASN A 274 -15.07 -10.80 32.82
C ASN A 274 -13.71 -10.17 32.60
N GLN A 275 -12.96 -10.68 31.62
CA GLN A 275 -11.77 -10.02 31.09
C GLN A 275 -12.20 -8.81 30.23
N GLY A 276 -11.25 -7.93 29.91
CA GLY A 276 -11.41 -7.06 28.76
C GLY A 276 -11.66 -7.88 27.50
N ILE A 277 -12.32 -7.29 26.51
CA ILE A 277 -12.61 -7.95 25.24
C ILE A 277 -11.45 -7.68 24.26
N ASN A 278 -11.17 -8.66 23.41
CA ASN A 278 -10.19 -8.50 22.34
C ASN A 278 -10.61 -7.41 21.35
N GLY A 279 -9.63 -6.73 20.77
CA GLY A 279 -9.87 -5.93 19.56
C GLY A 279 -10.17 -6.83 18.36
N THR A 280 -10.73 -6.25 17.32
CA THR A 280 -11.05 -7.00 16.09
C THR A 280 -9.99 -6.81 15.01
N ASN A 281 -10.11 -7.58 13.94
CA ASN A 281 -9.08 -7.67 12.90
C ASN A 281 -9.25 -6.54 11.88
N SER A 282 -8.13 -6.04 11.38
CA SER A 282 -8.09 -5.22 10.16
C SER A 282 -7.65 -6.08 8.99
N ALA A 283 -8.09 -5.75 7.78
CA ALA A 283 -7.69 -6.46 6.58
C ALA A 283 -7.68 -5.58 5.33
N PHE A 284 -6.78 -5.91 4.41
CA PHE A 284 -6.74 -5.34 3.07
C PHE A 284 -6.10 -6.34 2.12
N TYR A 285 -6.69 -6.49 0.93
CA TYR A 285 -6.16 -7.37 -0.13
C TYR A 285 -5.80 -8.79 0.34
N GLY A 286 -6.65 -9.39 1.18
CA GLY A 286 -6.42 -10.74 1.71
C GLY A 286 -5.43 -10.85 2.89
N ILE A 287 -4.76 -9.77 3.25
CA ILE A 287 -3.84 -9.70 4.38
C ILE A 287 -4.64 -9.30 5.62
N VAL A 288 -4.52 -10.07 6.71
CA VAL A 288 -5.29 -9.87 7.94
C VAL A 288 -4.37 -9.62 9.13
N SER A 289 -4.47 -8.43 9.73
CA SER A 289 -3.84 -8.13 11.02
C SER A 289 -4.80 -8.42 12.16
N LYS A 290 -4.36 -9.21 13.14
CA LYS A 290 -5.22 -9.64 14.26
C LYS A 290 -5.37 -8.54 15.31
N GLY A 291 -6.52 -8.51 15.99
CA GLY A 291 -6.72 -7.62 17.13
C GLY A 291 -5.93 -8.03 18.38
N GLY A 292 -5.79 -7.08 19.31
CA GLY A 292 -5.09 -7.23 20.58
C GLY A 292 -5.91 -7.96 21.64
N GLY A 293 -5.21 -8.60 22.59
CA GLY A 293 -5.82 -9.39 23.65
C GLY A 293 -6.39 -8.53 24.79
N GLY A 294 -7.55 -8.89 25.32
CA GLY A 294 -8.14 -8.22 26.48
C GLY A 294 -7.38 -8.46 27.80
N GLY A 295 -7.40 -7.47 28.69
CA GLY A 295 -6.73 -7.50 29.99
C GLY A 295 -7.47 -8.36 31.02
N GLY A 296 -6.72 -9.01 31.90
CA GLY A 296 -7.25 -9.83 32.99
C GLY A 296 -7.85 -9.02 34.12
N SER A 297 -8.94 -9.49 34.72
CA SER A 297 -9.62 -8.86 35.85
C SER A 297 -9.27 -9.50 37.18
N THR A 298 -9.71 -8.90 38.29
CA THR A 298 -9.37 -9.38 39.65
C THR A 298 -10.10 -10.65 40.09
N HIS A 299 -11.15 -11.08 39.39
CA HIS A 299 -11.86 -12.31 39.76
C HIS A 299 -11.05 -13.57 39.38
N PRO A 300 -11.08 -14.66 40.18
CA PRO A 300 -10.28 -15.84 39.89
C PRO A 300 -10.51 -16.42 38.49
N SER A 301 -11.73 -16.43 37.97
CA SER A 301 -12.02 -16.97 36.62
C SER A 301 -11.54 -16.07 35.47
N ALA A 302 -11.24 -14.80 35.73
CA ALA A 302 -10.97 -13.79 34.70
C ALA A 302 -9.56 -13.18 34.79
N ARG A 303 -8.70 -13.73 35.64
CA ARG A 303 -7.38 -13.15 35.94
C ARG A 303 -6.34 -13.30 34.84
N GLY A 304 -6.46 -14.29 33.96
CA GLY A 304 -5.55 -14.40 32.82
C GLY A 304 -5.73 -13.22 31.88
N GLY A 305 -4.66 -12.74 31.24
CA GLY A 305 -4.79 -11.94 30.03
C GLY A 305 -5.26 -12.81 28.87
N VAL A 306 -6.05 -12.24 27.96
CA VAL A 306 -6.51 -12.94 26.76
C VAL A 306 -5.42 -12.89 25.69
N ASN A 307 -5.32 -13.94 24.89
CA ASN A 307 -4.42 -13.98 23.74
C ASN A 307 -4.91 -13.01 22.64
N GLY A 308 -3.96 -12.43 21.91
CA GLY A 308 -4.22 -11.59 20.74
C GLY A 308 -2.96 -11.48 19.89
N ALA A 309 -2.95 -10.57 18.92
CA ALA A 309 -1.70 -10.23 18.22
C ALA A 309 -0.61 -9.85 19.23
N SER A 310 -0.92 -8.87 20.06
CA SER A 310 -0.28 -8.71 21.36
C SER A 310 -1.21 -9.19 22.48
N GLY A 311 -0.65 -9.88 23.48
CA GLY A 311 -1.42 -10.44 24.59
C GLY A 311 -1.83 -9.37 25.61
N GLY A 312 -3.02 -9.54 26.22
CA GLY A 312 -3.44 -8.71 27.35
C GLY A 312 -2.64 -9.03 28.62
N GLY A 313 -2.51 -8.08 29.52
CA GLY A 313 -1.85 -8.28 30.81
C GLY A 313 -2.70 -9.11 31.77
N GLY A 314 -2.06 -9.83 32.69
CA GLY A 314 -2.75 -10.59 33.73
C GLY A 314 -3.24 -9.70 34.88
N GLY A 315 -4.39 -10.04 35.47
CA GLY A 315 -4.85 -9.51 36.76
C GLY A 315 -4.45 -10.42 37.92
N ALA A 316 -4.57 -9.93 39.16
CA ALA A 316 -4.35 -10.71 40.37
C ALA A 316 -5.56 -10.70 41.32
N ASN A 317 -5.71 -11.79 42.05
CA ASN A 317 -6.70 -11.97 43.10
C ASN A 317 -6.01 -12.15 44.46
N ASN A 318 -6.70 -11.83 45.56
CA ASN A 318 -6.18 -11.97 46.91
C ASN A 318 -6.07 -13.44 47.43
N ASN A 319 -6.34 -14.45 46.59
CA ASN A 319 -6.27 -15.86 46.97
C ASN A 319 -4.82 -16.32 47.27
N PRO A 320 -4.54 -16.85 48.49
CA PRO A 320 -3.23 -17.32 48.93
C PRO A 320 -2.51 -18.34 48.06
N SER A 321 -3.24 -19.19 47.33
CA SER A 321 -2.68 -20.40 46.72
C SER A 321 -2.62 -20.36 45.18
N ALA A 322 -3.26 -19.38 44.54
CA ALA A 322 -3.40 -19.32 43.07
C ALA A 322 -3.77 -17.92 42.52
N GLY A 323 -3.44 -16.84 43.25
CA GLY A 323 -3.93 -15.50 42.95
C GLY A 323 -3.36 -14.82 41.69
N GLN A 324 -2.26 -15.32 41.12
CA GLN A 324 -1.63 -14.72 39.93
C GLN A 324 -2.38 -15.12 38.65
N GLY A 325 -2.65 -14.15 37.79
CA GLY A 325 -3.01 -14.33 36.39
C GLY A 325 -1.82 -14.11 35.46
N ASN A 326 -1.65 -15.01 34.50
CA ASN A 326 -0.64 -14.95 33.46
C ASN A 326 -1.00 -13.88 32.42
N GLY A 327 0.02 -13.29 31.79
CA GLY A 327 -0.19 -12.50 30.58
C GLY A 327 -0.67 -13.38 29.41
N GLY A 328 -1.45 -12.78 28.52
CA GLY A 328 -1.87 -13.38 27.27
C GLY A 328 -0.68 -13.64 26.34
N SER A 329 -0.82 -14.68 25.52
CA SER A 329 0.13 -15.04 24.48
C SER A 329 0.06 -14.07 23.29
N ARG A 330 1.16 -14.00 22.53
CA ARG A 330 1.30 -13.21 21.30
C ARG A 330 1.14 -14.07 20.05
N ILE A 331 0.91 -13.43 18.92
CA ILE A 331 1.21 -13.99 17.60
C ILE A 331 2.61 -13.50 17.20
N ALA A 332 3.54 -14.45 17.01
CA ALA A 332 4.92 -14.11 16.70
C ALA A 332 5.02 -13.34 15.38
N GLY A 333 5.84 -12.28 15.37
CA GLY A 333 6.08 -11.44 14.18
C GLY A 333 5.14 -10.25 14.01
N ILE A 334 4.00 -10.22 14.71
CA ILE A 334 3.02 -9.11 14.59
C ILE A 334 2.66 -8.45 15.92
N GLY A 335 3.12 -8.97 17.06
CA GLY A 335 2.89 -8.40 18.39
C GLY A 335 3.70 -9.08 19.49
N ASN A 336 3.48 -8.69 20.76
CA ASN A 336 4.24 -9.19 21.91
C ASN A 336 3.36 -9.70 23.06
N THR A 337 3.95 -10.45 23.99
CA THR A 337 3.21 -11.06 25.12
C THR A 337 2.80 -10.01 26.13
N GLY A 338 1.67 -10.24 26.80
CA GLY A 338 1.27 -9.45 27.95
C GLY A 338 2.11 -9.76 29.18
N GLY A 339 2.18 -8.82 30.10
CA GLY A 339 2.82 -8.97 31.40
C GLY A 339 2.00 -9.88 32.32
N THR A 340 2.69 -10.65 33.15
CA THR A 340 2.09 -11.46 34.21
C THR A 340 1.89 -10.63 35.46
N SER A 341 0.75 -10.82 36.12
CA SER A 341 0.48 -10.20 37.41
C SER A 341 1.39 -10.77 38.52
N LEU A 342 1.50 -10.03 39.61
CA LEU A 342 2.25 -10.45 40.79
C LEU A 342 1.37 -10.40 42.03
N ARG A 343 1.53 -11.44 42.84
CA ARG A 343 1.03 -11.50 44.22
C ARG A 343 2.19 -11.86 45.15
N GLN A 344 2.41 -11.05 46.18
CA GLN A 344 3.45 -11.23 47.19
C GLN A 344 2.86 -11.10 48.61
N ASN A 345 3.68 -11.31 49.65
CA ASN A 345 3.27 -11.27 51.06
C ASN A 345 2.56 -9.95 51.43
N GLN A 346 1.74 -9.97 52.49
CA GLN A 346 1.03 -8.80 53.01
C GLN A 346 -0.01 -8.15 52.04
N ASN A 347 -0.74 -8.96 51.26
CA ASN A 347 -1.86 -8.51 50.40
C ASN A 347 -1.48 -7.58 49.23
N GLN A 348 -0.22 -7.59 48.81
CA GLN A 348 0.27 -6.88 47.63
C GLN A 348 -0.19 -7.56 46.33
N LEU A 349 -0.82 -6.79 45.44
CA LEU A 349 -1.41 -7.29 44.19
C LEU A 349 -1.10 -6.28 43.07
N ASN A 350 -0.35 -6.70 42.05
CA ASN A 350 -0.02 -5.85 40.90
C ASN A 350 -0.42 -6.54 39.60
N GLY A 351 -1.19 -5.85 38.76
CA GLY A 351 -1.49 -6.33 37.41
C GLY A 351 -0.26 -6.30 36.51
N GLY A 352 -0.30 -7.04 35.41
CA GLY A 352 0.66 -6.93 34.32
C GLY A 352 0.14 -5.99 33.23
N GLY A 353 1.02 -5.27 32.56
CA GLY A 353 0.66 -4.43 31.42
C GLY A 353 0.36 -5.27 30.16
N GLY A 354 -0.38 -4.70 29.22
CA GLY A 354 -0.61 -5.33 27.92
C GLY A 354 0.63 -5.27 27.03
N GLY A 355 0.80 -6.25 26.13
CA GLY A 355 1.88 -6.21 25.13
C GLY A 355 1.64 -5.13 24.07
N GLY A 356 2.70 -4.48 23.63
CA GLY A 356 2.71 -3.60 22.45
C GLY A 356 3.37 -4.27 21.24
N ALA A 357 3.36 -3.61 20.09
CA ALA A 357 4.07 -4.09 18.90
C ALA A 357 5.59 -3.91 19.01
N GLY A 358 6.05 -2.89 19.73
CA GLY A 358 7.47 -2.60 19.98
C GLY A 358 8.08 -3.41 21.13
N GLY A 359 7.27 -3.89 22.09
CA GLY A 359 7.77 -4.69 23.20
C GLY A 359 6.71 -5.41 24.04
N PRO A 360 7.12 -6.40 24.86
CA PRO A 360 6.22 -7.09 25.78
C PRO A 360 5.72 -6.15 26.88
N GLY A 361 4.53 -6.44 27.40
CA GLY A 361 4.00 -5.74 28.56
C GLY A 361 4.79 -6.08 29.82
N GLU A 362 4.97 -5.13 30.72
CA GLU A 362 5.71 -5.37 31.95
C GLU A 362 4.92 -6.22 32.93
N ASN A 363 5.62 -7.11 33.62
CA ASN A 363 5.06 -7.82 34.76
C ASN A 363 4.83 -6.85 35.92
N GLY A 364 3.81 -7.11 36.75
CA GLY A 364 3.67 -6.40 38.02
C GLY A 364 4.88 -6.67 38.93
N ARG A 365 5.39 -5.67 39.65
CA ARG A 365 6.59 -5.77 40.51
C ARG A 365 6.45 -4.88 41.74
N ASN A 366 6.84 -5.33 42.93
CA ASN A 366 7.14 -4.51 44.12
C ASN A 366 6.41 -3.12 44.20
N ASN A 367 5.10 -3.13 44.44
CA ASN A 367 4.17 -1.98 44.58
C ASN A 367 3.93 -1.17 43.29
N ASN A 368 4.54 -1.57 42.18
CA ASN A 368 4.38 -0.99 40.88
C ASN A 368 3.54 -1.94 39.99
N PRO A 369 2.35 -1.50 39.54
CA PRO A 369 1.67 -2.16 38.43
C PRO A 369 2.54 -2.15 37.17
N GLY A 370 2.37 -3.17 36.33
CA GLY A 370 3.09 -3.26 35.05
C GLY A 370 2.61 -2.20 34.04
N ASN A 371 3.56 -1.61 33.34
CA ASN A 371 3.32 -0.71 32.22
C ASN A 371 3.04 -1.48 30.92
N GLY A 372 2.30 -0.85 30.02
CA GLY A 372 2.08 -1.37 28.68
C GLY A 372 3.38 -1.41 27.87
N GLY A 373 3.52 -2.39 26.99
CA GLY A 373 4.67 -2.49 26.10
C GLY A 373 4.66 -1.40 25.03
N ASP A 374 5.84 -1.02 24.56
CA ASP A 374 6.05 0.07 23.61
C ASP A 374 5.32 -0.13 22.28
N GLY A 375 4.98 0.99 21.65
CA GLY A 375 4.45 1.04 20.29
C GLY A 375 5.55 0.96 19.22
N ILE A 376 5.16 1.19 17.98
CA ILE A 376 6.05 1.24 16.83
C ILE A 376 5.63 2.34 15.85
N GLY A 377 6.58 2.88 15.09
CA GLY A 377 6.33 3.69 13.90
C GLY A 377 6.26 2.84 12.64
N LEU A 378 5.63 3.36 11.60
CA LEU A 378 5.51 2.73 10.30
C LEU A 378 6.46 3.43 9.31
N ASN A 379 7.31 2.65 8.65
CA ASN A 379 8.19 3.16 7.59
C ASN A 379 7.39 3.67 6.38
N ILE A 380 6.19 3.13 6.14
CA ILE A 380 5.30 3.58 5.06
C ILE A 380 4.93 5.07 5.18
N LEU A 381 5.02 5.64 6.37
CA LEU A 381 4.76 7.06 6.63
C LEU A 381 6.03 7.93 6.60
N ALA A 382 7.18 7.38 6.19
CA ALA A 382 8.42 8.14 6.09
C ALA A 382 8.24 9.35 5.14
N GLY A 383 8.65 10.53 5.61
CA GLY A 383 8.49 11.80 4.89
C GLY A 383 7.16 12.52 5.15
N SER A 384 6.13 11.83 5.66
CA SER A 384 4.86 12.45 6.04
C SER A 384 5.01 13.21 7.36
N SER A 385 4.48 14.44 7.40
CA SER A 385 4.25 15.18 8.65
C SER A 385 2.78 15.31 9.01
N ARG A 386 1.88 14.89 8.10
CA ARG A 386 0.44 14.95 8.26
C ARG A 386 -0.08 13.94 9.27
N PHE A 387 0.50 12.74 9.28
CA PHE A 387 0.02 11.64 10.13
C PHE A 387 0.95 11.42 11.33
N SER A 388 0.37 11.26 12.52
CA SER A 388 1.13 10.87 13.71
C SER A 388 1.69 9.46 13.55
N ASN A 389 3.00 9.30 13.64
CA ASN A 389 3.67 8.01 13.40
C ASN A 389 3.94 7.23 14.70
N ALA A 390 2.89 6.83 15.41
CA ALA A 390 2.97 6.06 16.66
C ALA A 390 1.77 5.12 16.81
N PHE A 391 2.02 3.81 16.78
CA PHE A 391 0.97 2.78 16.71
C PHE A 391 1.20 1.62 17.68
N ALA A 392 0.11 0.94 18.02
CA ALA A 392 0.08 -0.36 18.67
C ALA A 392 0.85 -0.44 20.01
N GLY A 393 0.61 0.50 20.93
CA GLY A 393 1.13 0.43 22.31
C GLY A 393 0.21 -0.37 23.23
N GLY A 394 0.77 -1.09 24.20
CA GLY A 394 -0.01 -1.84 25.20
C GLY A 394 -0.66 -0.94 26.25
N GLY A 395 -1.72 -1.42 26.91
CA GLY A 395 -2.36 -0.71 28.02
C GLY A 395 -1.65 -0.92 29.37
N GLY A 396 -1.68 0.09 30.23
CA GLY A 396 -1.19 0.02 31.61
C GLY A 396 -2.13 -0.74 32.54
N SER A 397 -1.60 -1.24 33.65
CA SER A 397 -2.35 -2.05 34.62
C SER A 397 -2.70 -1.28 35.91
N THR A 398 -3.47 -1.90 36.81
CA THR A 398 -3.70 -1.37 38.16
C THR A 398 -2.99 -2.23 39.21
N GLY A 399 -2.69 -1.65 40.36
CA GLY A 399 -2.07 -2.35 41.47
C GLY A 399 -2.48 -1.79 42.83
N ARG A 400 -2.23 -2.58 43.88
CA ARG A 400 -2.45 -2.21 45.27
C ARG A 400 -1.30 -2.72 46.15
N ASN A 401 -0.76 -1.84 46.98
CA ASN A 401 0.28 -2.17 47.94
C ASN A 401 -0.30 -2.71 49.28
N PRO A 402 0.54 -3.20 50.22
CA PRO A 402 0.09 -3.66 51.53
C PRO A 402 -0.67 -2.62 52.38
N SER A 403 -0.34 -1.33 52.20
CA SER A 403 -0.99 -0.20 52.86
C SER A 403 -2.34 0.19 52.23
N GLN A 404 -2.80 -0.56 51.22
CA GLN A 404 -4.00 -0.26 50.42
C GLN A 404 -3.92 1.04 49.61
N GLU A 405 -2.71 1.47 49.24
CA GLU A 405 -2.52 2.53 48.25
C GLU A 405 -2.53 1.91 46.85
N TYR A 406 -3.16 2.61 45.91
CA TYR A 406 -3.39 2.13 44.56
C TYR A 406 -2.43 2.77 43.58
N GLY A 407 -1.84 1.94 42.71
CA GLY A 407 -0.92 2.36 41.67
C GLY A 407 -1.54 2.25 40.28
N ASN A 408 -0.97 3.03 39.36
CA ASN A 408 -1.35 3.10 37.95
C ASN A 408 -0.12 2.75 37.09
N GLY A 409 -0.25 1.74 36.23
CA GLY A 409 0.72 1.47 35.19
C GLY A 409 0.50 2.42 34.03
N THR A 410 1.55 2.87 33.38
CA THR A 410 1.47 3.73 32.20
C THR A 410 1.12 2.91 30.97
N GLY A 411 0.38 3.51 30.03
CA GLY A 411 0.24 2.95 28.69
C GLY A 411 1.56 3.00 27.92
N GLY A 412 1.71 2.14 26.93
CA GLY A 412 2.86 2.09 26.04
C GLY A 412 3.00 3.35 25.20
N GLU A 413 4.23 3.68 24.85
CA GLU A 413 4.59 4.88 24.10
C GLU A 413 5.48 4.55 22.90
N PHE A 414 5.58 5.51 21.97
CA PHE A 414 6.58 5.49 20.90
C PHE A 414 7.05 6.92 20.66
N ASN A 415 8.37 7.15 20.68
CA ASN A 415 8.98 8.48 20.53
C ASN A 415 8.34 9.56 21.44
N SER A 416 8.12 9.23 22.71
CA SER A 416 7.48 10.10 23.72
C SER A 416 6.00 10.42 23.47
N ILE A 417 5.37 9.82 22.46
CA ILE A 417 3.93 9.87 22.25
C ILE A 417 3.31 8.66 22.96
N LYS A 418 2.61 8.93 24.05
CA LYS A 418 1.86 7.89 24.75
C LYS A 418 0.60 7.54 23.97
N ILE A 419 0.48 6.27 23.60
CA ILE A 419 -0.61 5.77 22.75
C ILE A 419 -1.43 4.68 23.42
N GLY A 420 -0.86 3.92 24.36
CA GLY A 420 -1.60 3.01 25.23
C GLY A 420 -2.40 3.77 26.29
N GLY A 421 -3.51 3.17 26.74
CA GLY A 421 -4.28 3.71 27.86
C GLY A 421 -3.59 3.44 29.20
N ASP A 422 -3.45 4.45 30.06
CA ASP A 422 -2.99 4.26 31.44
C ASP A 422 -4.00 3.48 32.29
N GLY A 423 -3.48 2.73 33.27
CA GLY A 423 -4.30 2.16 34.31
C GLY A 423 -4.84 3.23 35.28
N ASP A 424 -5.98 2.95 35.92
CA ASP A 424 -6.56 3.81 36.96
C ASP A 424 -7.07 3.02 38.16
N GLY A 425 -6.25 2.96 39.21
CA GLY A 425 -6.51 2.24 40.45
C GLY A 425 -7.32 3.01 41.49
N ARG A 426 -7.71 4.27 41.24
CA ARG A 426 -8.41 5.12 42.20
C ARG A 426 -9.68 4.45 42.75
N GLU A 427 -9.92 4.60 44.05
CA GLU A 427 -11.10 4.01 44.73
C GLU A 427 -12.40 4.51 44.11
N GLU A 428 -12.49 5.83 43.96
CA GLU A 428 -13.63 6.53 43.39
C GLU A 428 -13.36 6.81 41.91
N PHE A 429 -14.26 6.35 41.04
CA PHE A 429 -14.18 6.58 39.58
C PHE A 429 -12.93 6.07 38.86
N GLY A 430 -12.20 5.08 39.42
CA GLY A 430 -11.06 4.45 38.74
C GLY A 430 -11.44 3.76 37.43
N ILE A 431 -11.43 4.52 36.32
CA ILE A 431 -11.77 4.06 34.97
C ILE A 431 -10.49 4.10 34.16
N GLY A 432 -10.09 2.95 33.61
CA GLY A 432 -8.88 2.87 32.79
C GLY A 432 -8.98 3.79 31.58
N ASN A 433 -7.88 4.43 31.20
CA ASN A 433 -7.86 5.30 30.03
C ASN A 433 -8.00 4.45 28.76
N GLN A 434 -8.67 5.00 27.75
CA GLN A 434 -8.72 4.39 26.42
C GLN A 434 -7.35 4.48 25.73
N GLY A 435 -7.06 3.55 24.82
CA GLY A 435 -5.96 3.71 23.87
C GLY A 435 -6.18 4.95 23.00
N LEU A 436 -5.09 5.60 22.57
CA LEU A 436 -5.16 6.76 21.70
C LEU A 436 -5.86 6.39 20.39
N LYS A 437 -6.88 7.16 20.01
CA LYS A 437 -7.76 6.88 18.88
C LYS A 437 -6.99 6.69 17.56
N GLY A 438 -7.37 5.67 16.77
CA GLY A 438 -6.76 5.40 15.46
C GLY A 438 -5.32 4.90 15.52
N THR A 439 -4.94 4.20 16.58
CA THR A 439 -3.55 3.69 16.74
C THR A 439 -3.46 2.18 16.91
N GLY A 440 -4.57 1.47 17.09
CA GLY A 440 -4.59 0.05 17.44
C GLY A 440 -4.08 -0.26 18.85
N SER A 441 -3.91 0.75 19.70
CA SER A 441 -3.35 0.59 21.05
C SER A 441 -4.35 0.01 22.06
N GLY A 442 -3.83 -0.70 23.06
CA GLY A 442 -4.62 -1.32 24.12
C GLY A 442 -5.16 -0.34 25.16
N GLY A 443 -6.31 -0.66 25.76
CA GLY A 443 -6.93 0.10 26.84
C GLY A 443 -6.30 -0.19 28.20
N GLY A 444 -6.25 0.81 29.07
CA GLY A 444 -5.74 0.67 30.44
C GLY A 444 -6.70 -0.09 31.34
N ALA A 445 -6.18 -0.77 32.36
CA ALA A 445 -7.00 -1.40 33.39
C ALA A 445 -7.66 -0.33 34.28
N GLY A 446 -8.82 -0.63 34.86
CA GLY A 446 -9.41 0.29 35.84
C GLY A 446 -10.04 -0.45 37.00
N ARG A 447 -10.09 0.19 38.17
CA ARG A 447 -10.69 -0.42 39.35
C ARG A 447 -12.18 -0.68 39.18
N ASN A 448 -12.89 0.27 38.59
CA ASN A 448 -14.35 0.28 38.45
C ASN A 448 -14.79 -0.02 37.02
N GLN A 449 -13.92 0.22 36.03
CA GLN A 449 -14.16 -0.10 34.62
C GLN A 449 -12.84 -0.13 33.86
N GLY A 450 -12.62 -1.13 33.01
CA GLY A 450 -11.49 -1.14 32.09
C GLY A 450 -11.66 -0.11 30.97
N GLY A 451 -10.55 0.50 30.55
CA GLY A 451 -10.51 1.35 29.37
C GLY A 451 -10.60 0.54 28.09
N THR A 452 -11.09 1.16 27.01
CA THR A 452 -11.19 0.51 25.71
C THR A 452 -9.90 0.52 24.93
N GLY A 453 -9.71 -0.52 24.12
CA GLY A 453 -8.75 -0.47 23.04
C GLY A 453 -9.15 0.58 22.00
N SER A 454 -8.17 0.96 21.19
CA SER A 454 -8.34 1.86 20.06
C SER A 454 -8.57 1.07 18.77
N SER A 455 -9.29 1.66 17.81
CA SER A 455 -9.40 1.10 16.46
C SER A 455 -8.02 1.03 15.79
N GLY A 456 -7.88 0.05 14.91
CA GLY A 456 -6.73 -0.06 14.01
C GLY A 456 -6.74 1.02 12.92
N VAL A 457 -5.85 0.85 11.94
CA VAL A 457 -5.79 1.65 10.70
C VAL A 457 -5.25 0.79 9.56
N VAL A 458 -5.50 1.23 8.32
CA VAL A 458 -4.86 0.69 7.11
C VAL A 458 -4.24 1.83 6.35
N VAL A 459 -2.94 1.74 6.04
CA VAL A 459 -2.21 2.75 5.28
C VAL A 459 -1.72 2.10 4.01
N ILE A 460 -2.04 2.68 2.85
CA ILE A 460 -1.57 2.23 1.54
C ILE A 460 -0.71 3.34 0.96
N ARG A 461 0.46 3.00 0.42
CA ARG A 461 1.35 3.97 -0.24
C ARG A 461 1.66 3.49 -1.65
N PHE A 462 1.35 4.35 -2.61
CA PHE A 462 1.74 4.22 -4.00
C PHE A 462 3.05 4.96 -4.17
N VAL A 463 4.04 4.30 -4.76
CA VAL A 463 5.28 4.92 -5.24
C VAL A 463 5.10 5.13 -6.73
N LEU A 464 4.95 6.38 -7.14
CA LEU A 464 4.73 6.73 -8.53
C LEU A 464 5.97 7.40 -9.10
N LYS A 465 6.29 7.02 -10.33
CA LYS A 465 7.32 7.66 -11.12
C LYS A 465 6.65 8.53 -12.18
N ILE A 466 7.20 9.73 -12.40
CA ILE A 466 6.79 10.54 -13.54
C ILE A 466 7.51 9.99 -14.78
N LEU A 467 6.72 9.54 -15.75
CA LEU A 467 7.18 9.13 -17.06
C LEU A 467 7.60 10.38 -17.87
N PRO A 468 8.67 10.30 -18.68
CA PRO A 468 8.98 11.33 -19.66
C PRO A 468 7.75 11.64 -20.54
N VAL A 469 7.57 12.91 -20.94
CA VAL A 469 6.44 13.34 -21.78
C VAL A 469 6.23 12.42 -22.98
N GLU A 470 4.98 11.98 -23.15
CA GLU A 470 4.58 11.12 -24.25
C GLU A 470 4.38 11.97 -25.53
N TYR A 471 5.38 11.90 -26.41
CA TYR A 471 5.28 12.44 -27.76
C TYR A 471 4.32 11.58 -28.59
N LEU A 472 3.25 12.18 -29.14
CA LEU A 472 2.38 11.52 -30.11
C LEU A 472 3.17 11.14 -31.37
N TYR A 473 4.07 12.03 -31.79
CA TYR A 473 5.07 11.78 -32.81
C TYR A 473 6.27 12.71 -32.63
N PHE A 474 7.40 12.29 -33.19
CA PHE A 474 8.56 13.13 -33.45
C PHE A 474 9.17 12.61 -34.75
N GLU A 475 9.15 13.45 -35.78
CA GLU A 475 9.49 13.12 -37.15
C GLU A 475 10.33 14.24 -37.78
N GLY A 476 11.06 13.89 -38.83
CA GLY A 476 11.95 14.80 -39.54
C GLY A 476 11.93 14.50 -41.03
N VAL A 477 11.86 15.55 -41.84
CA VAL A 477 11.79 15.44 -43.30
C VAL A 477 12.82 16.40 -43.91
N LEU A 478 13.69 15.85 -44.77
CA LEU A 478 14.61 16.66 -45.57
C LEU A 478 13.84 17.36 -46.70
N SER A 479 14.05 18.66 -46.85
CA SER A 479 13.47 19.50 -47.89
C SER A 479 13.93 19.07 -49.29
N GLN A 480 13.13 19.43 -50.32
CA GLN A 480 13.44 19.09 -51.71
C GLN A 480 14.73 19.72 -52.23
N ASP A 481 15.12 20.89 -51.71
CA ASP A 481 16.38 21.56 -52.03
C ASP A 481 17.57 21.03 -51.22
N GLN A 482 17.34 20.02 -50.37
CA GLN A 482 18.33 19.25 -49.61
C GLN A 482 19.16 20.09 -48.63
N LYS A 483 18.64 21.26 -48.24
CA LYS A 483 19.33 22.24 -47.39
C LYS A 483 18.65 22.49 -46.06
N THR A 484 17.46 21.93 -45.86
CA THR A 484 16.67 22.16 -44.66
C THR A 484 16.11 20.85 -44.15
N VAL A 485 16.26 20.59 -42.86
CA VAL A 485 15.52 19.53 -42.18
C VAL A 485 14.37 20.17 -41.43
N GLY A 486 13.14 19.82 -41.83
CA GLY A 486 11.94 20.18 -41.10
C GLY A 486 11.63 19.11 -40.05
N LEU A 487 11.62 19.48 -38.78
CA LEU A 487 11.23 18.65 -37.66
C LEU A 487 9.81 19.00 -37.22
N SER A 488 9.02 17.98 -36.90
CA SER A 488 7.69 18.14 -36.32
C SER A 488 7.49 17.16 -35.18
N TRP A 489 6.86 17.64 -34.11
CA TRP A 489 6.44 16.80 -33.00
C TRP A 489 5.13 17.29 -32.42
N ALA A 490 4.46 16.39 -31.72
CA ALA A 490 3.33 16.75 -30.91
C ALA A 490 3.41 16.08 -29.54
N THR A 491 3.08 16.82 -28.50
CA THR A 491 2.91 16.31 -27.15
C THR A 491 1.45 15.94 -26.94
N ALA A 492 1.18 14.82 -26.26
CA ALA A 492 -0.20 14.47 -25.91
C ALA A 492 -0.76 15.44 -24.86
N LYS A 493 0.09 15.80 -23.90
CA LYS A 493 -0.13 16.78 -22.82
C LYS A 493 1.20 17.39 -22.39
N GLU A 494 1.12 18.56 -21.78
CA GLU A 494 2.27 19.28 -21.20
C GLU A 494 1.96 19.73 -19.78
N TRP A 495 2.92 19.57 -18.89
CA TRP A 495 2.83 20.02 -17.51
C TRP A 495 4.16 20.63 -17.11
N GLU A 496 4.13 21.86 -16.60
CA GLU A 496 5.33 22.62 -16.18
C GLU A 496 6.45 22.70 -17.23
N SER A 497 6.13 22.52 -18.52
CA SER A 497 7.11 22.48 -19.59
C SER A 497 7.52 23.89 -20.00
N SER A 498 8.78 24.25 -19.81
CA SER A 498 9.28 25.57 -20.22
C SER A 498 9.50 25.61 -21.73
N HIS A 499 10.36 24.74 -22.26
CA HIS A 499 10.75 24.75 -23.66
C HIS A 499 11.31 23.40 -24.11
N PHE A 500 11.45 23.23 -25.42
CA PHE A 500 12.15 22.12 -26.05
C PHE A 500 13.47 22.60 -26.62
N GLU A 501 14.59 21.99 -26.23
CA GLU A 501 15.85 22.10 -26.94
C GLU A 501 15.91 21.06 -28.06
N VAL A 502 16.24 21.51 -29.27
CA VAL A 502 16.47 20.62 -30.42
C VAL A 502 17.96 20.28 -30.46
N LEU A 503 18.27 19.00 -30.34
CA LEU A 503 19.63 18.49 -30.37
C LEU A 503 19.91 17.75 -31.69
N ARG A 504 21.11 17.92 -32.23
CA ARG A 504 21.58 17.27 -33.46
C ARG A 504 22.90 16.54 -33.25
N SER A 505 23.10 15.45 -33.98
CA SER A 505 24.38 14.77 -34.16
C SER A 505 24.56 14.34 -35.62
N PHE A 506 25.81 14.21 -36.09
CA PHE A 506 26.12 13.77 -37.46
C PHE A 506 26.84 12.44 -37.47
N ASP A 507 26.41 11.54 -38.37
CA ASP A 507 26.95 10.20 -38.67
C ASP A 507 27.02 9.19 -37.51
N ASN A 508 27.14 9.64 -36.26
CA ASN A 508 27.04 8.87 -35.02
C ASN A 508 26.12 9.59 -34.00
N ILE A 509 26.06 9.07 -32.77
CA ILE A 509 25.22 9.61 -31.68
C ILE A 509 26.03 9.91 -30.40
N ASP A 510 27.36 10.01 -30.52
CA ASP A 510 28.25 10.14 -29.36
C ASP A 510 28.41 11.61 -28.91
N SER A 511 28.10 12.57 -29.79
CA SER A 511 28.21 14.01 -29.52
C SER A 511 26.99 14.76 -30.04
N TRP A 512 26.31 15.49 -29.17
CA TRP A 512 25.10 16.25 -29.49
C TRP A 512 25.33 17.75 -29.36
N GLU A 513 24.85 18.53 -30.32
CA GLU A 513 24.84 19.99 -30.27
C GLU A 513 23.41 20.51 -30.21
N LYS A 514 23.17 21.59 -29.45
CA LYS A 514 21.88 22.28 -29.43
C LYS A 514 21.78 23.18 -30.66
N VAL A 515 20.87 22.86 -31.57
CA VAL A 515 20.64 23.60 -32.82
C VAL A 515 19.47 24.57 -32.74
N GLY A 516 18.60 24.43 -31.73
CA GLY A 516 17.44 25.28 -31.58
C GLY A 516 16.73 25.15 -30.24
N GLU A 517 15.77 26.04 -30.03
CA GLU A 517 14.88 26.05 -28.88
C GLU A 517 13.48 26.47 -29.33
N VAL A 518 12.45 25.80 -28.81
CA VAL A 518 11.05 26.11 -29.09
C VAL A 518 10.30 26.17 -27.75
N GLU A 519 9.69 27.32 -27.46
CA GLU A 519 8.85 27.51 -26.27
C GLU A 519 7.71 26.49 -26.24
N ALA A 520 7.52 25.83 -25.09
CA ALA A 520 6.42 24.92 -24.87
C ALA A 520 5.16 25.70 -24.46
N ALA A 521 4.01 25.02 -24.35
CA ALA A 521 2.77 25.67 -23.92
C ALA A 521 2.74 25.95 -22.41
N GLY A 522 3.73 25.47 -21.63
CA GLY A 522 3.71 25.52 -20.17
C GLY A 522 2.83 24.41 -19.59
N TYR A 523 1.53 24.55 -19.80
CA TYR A 523 0.51 23.63 -19.33
C TYR A 523 -0.54 23.41 -20.42
N SER A 524 -0.71 22.17 -20.85
CA SER A 524 -1.75 21.80 -21.80
C SER A 524 -2.29 20.40 -21.54
N GLU A 525 -3.61 20.32 -21.39
CA GLU A 525 -4.36 19.06 -21.32
C GLU A 525 -4.81 18.56 -22.71
N SER A 526 -4.52 19.32 -23.77
CA SER A 526 -4.83 18.97 -25.16
C SER A 526 -3.53 18.83 -25.98
N PRO A 527 -3.54 18.02 -27.07
CA PRO A 527 -2.36 17.87 -27.91
C PRO A 527 -1.85 19.20 -28.46
N MET A 528 -0.55 19.45 -28.30
CA MET A 528 0.13 20.62 -28.86
C MET A 528 1.09 20.18 -29.95
N GLU A 529 1.10 20.92 -31.06
CA GLU A 529 1.98 20.64 -32.20
C GLU A 529 3.06 21.72 -32.31
N TYR A 530 4.27 21.27 -32.62
CA TYR A 530 5.45 22.11 -32.73
C TYR A 530 6.23 21.74 -33.98
N SER A 531 6.98 22.70 -34.47
CA SER A 531 7.91 22.50 -35.57
C SER A 531 9.19 23.31 -35.40
N PHE A 532 10.26 22.80 -36.00
CA PHE A 532 11.55 23.46 -36.05
C PHE A 532 12.22 23.19 -37.40
N GLU A 533 12.85 24.21 -37.99
CA GLU A 533 13.60 24.07 -39.23
C GLU A 533 15.09 24.26 -38.97
N ASP A 534 15.86 23.20 -39.24
CA ASP A 534 17.31 23.22 -39.21
C ASP A 534 17.85 23.51 -40.62
N ASN A 535 18.52 24.65 -40.78
CA ASN A 535 18.99 25.19 -42.07
C ASN A 535 20.52 25.13 -42.23
N ASP A 536 21.17 24.15 -41.61
CA ASP A 536 22.63 24.03 -41.64
C ASP A 536 23.17 23.41 -42.94
N ASN A 537 24.50 23.49 -43.10
CA ASN A 537 25.20 22.80 -44.17
C ASN A 537 25.40 21.32 -43.81
N PHE A 538 24.56 20.47 -44.36
CA PHE A 538 24.58 19.03 -44.15
C PHE A 538 25.71 18.28 -44.87
N THR A 539 26.48 18.96 -45.75
CA THR A 539 27.67 18.36 -46.40
C THR A 539 28.90 18.50 -45.49
N PRO A 540 29.72 17.47 -45.25
CA PRO A 540 29.83 16.19 -45.97
C PRO A 540 29.10 14.98 -45.35
N PHE A 541 28.19 15.20 -44.40
CA PHE A 541 27.62 14.12 -43.60
C PHE A 541 26.60 13.25 -44.36
N ASN A 542 26.48 11.98 -43.96
CA ASN A 542 25.55 11.04 -44.57
C ASN A 542 24.26 10.90 -43.76
N MET A 543 24.33 11.07 -42.44
CA MET A 543 23.19 10.98 -41.54
C MET A 543 23.17 12.19 -40.60
N ALA A 544 21.99 12.79 -40.45
CA ALA A 544 21.70 13.72 -39.36
C ALA A 544 20.75 13.04 -38.36
N TYR A 545 21.14 12.97 -37.10
CA TYR A 545 20.31 12.46 -36.01
C TYR A 545 19.77 13.62 -35.19
N TYR A 546 18.51 13.52 -34.79
CA TYR A 546 17.84 14.53 -33.97
C TYR A 546 17.20 13.90 -32.74
N GLN A 547 17.20 14.66 -31.65
CA GLN A 547 16.54 14.34 -30.40
C GLN A 547 16.03 15.65 -29.79
N LEU A 548 14.93 15.59 -29.05
CA LEU A 548 14.41 16.73 -28.29
C LEU A 548 14.81 16.56 -26.83
N ARG A 549 15.20 17.64 -26.18
CA ARG A 549 15.24 17.75 -24.73
C ARG A 549 14.13 18.68 -24.28
N GLN A 550 13.09 18.16 -23.66
CA GLN A 550 12.13 18.99 -22.96
C GLN A 550 12.74 19.47 -21.64
N VAL A 551 12.60 20.74 -21.34
CA VAL A 551 13.07 21.38 -20.11
C VAL A 551 11.86 21.95 -19.39
N ASP A 552 11.70 21.59 -18.13
CA ASP A 552 10.60 22.04 -17.28
C ASP A 552 11.00 23.33 -16.52
N PHE A 553 10.03 24.03 -15.90
CA PHE A 553 10.29 25.31 -15.21
C PHE A 553 11.23 25.20 -14.00
N ASP A 554 11.42 24.00 -13.46
CA ASP A 554 12.35 23.70 -12.38
C ASP A 554 13.75 23.30 -12.86
N GLU A 555 14.02 23.45 -14.17
CA GLU A 555 15.25 23.08 -14.88
C GLU A 555 15.48 21.55 -15.01
N SER A 556 14.54 20.71 -14.57
CA SER A 556 14.58 19.28 -14.90
C SER A 556 14.35 19.07 -16.40
N SER A 557 14.83 17.94 -16.93
CA SER A 557 14.73 17.70 -18.38
C SER A 557 14.63 16.24 -18.77
N HIS A 558 13.97 16.01 -19.91
CA HIS A 558 13.71 14.68 -20.46
C HIS A 558 14.05 14.63 -21.96
N LEU A 559 14.63 13.51 -22.41
CA LEU A 559 15.01 13.31 -23.80
C LEU A 559 13.97 12.47 -24.56
N SER A 560 13.69 12.84 -25.80
CA SER A 560 12.83 12.07 -26.71
C SER A 560 13.55 10.85 -27.31
N LYS A 561 12.86 10.08 -28.16
CA LYS A 561 13.53 9.10 -29.04
C LYS A 561 14.43 9.81 -30.05
N VAL A 562 15.50 9.14 -30.48
CA VAL A 562 16.34 9.63 -31.59
C VAL A 562 15.68 9.29 -32.93
N ILE A 563 15.63 10.26 -33.84
CA ILE A 563 15.29 10.05 -35.25
C ILE A 563 16.52 10.29 -36.12
N GLY A 564 16.64 9.54 -37.22
CA GLY A 564 17.73 9.69 -38.18
C GLY A 564 17.21 10.07 -39.55
N ILE A 565 17.89 11.00 -40.20
CA ILE A 565 17.57 11.49 -41.54
C ILE A 565 18.75 11.22 -42.45
N GLN A 566 18.49 10.50 -43.52
CA GLN A 566 19.48 10.24 -44.56
C GLN A 566 19.71 11.52 -45.37
N LEU A 567 20.94 11.99 -45.37
CA LEU A 567 21.37 13.15 -46.15
C LEU A 567 21.80 12.71 -47.56
N PRO A 568 21.71 13.60 -48.57
CA PRO A 568 22.05 13.29 -49.94
C PRO A 568 23.55 13.35 -50.15
N VAL A 569 24.09 12.28 -50.72
CA VAL A 569 25.49 12.20 -51.14
C VAL A 569 25.61 12.92 -52.48
N ASN A 570 26.41 13.99 -52.56
CA ASN A 570 26.84 14.58 -53.83
C ASN A 570 27.77 13.60 -54.56
N SER A 571 27.22 12.62 -55.26
CA SER A 571 27.98 11.64 -56.04
C SER A 571 28.01 12.02 -57.52
N ASP A 572 28.86 12.98 -57.91
CA ASP A 572 28.99 13.36 -59.32
C ASP A 572 30.36 13.09 -59.96
N GLN A 573 31.31 12.42 -59.28
CA GLN A 573 32.51 11.84 -59.92
C GLN A 573 32.97 10.56 -59.22
N THR A 574 32.66 9.38 -59.75
CA THR A 574 33.10 8.10 -59.17
C THR A 574 34.57 7.82 -59.48
N VAL A 575 35.44 8.17 -58.53
CA VAL A 575 36.85 7.78 -58.53
C VAL A 575 36.93 6.29 -58.25
N THR A 576 37.39 5.50 -59.23
CA THR A 576 37.54 4.03 -59.03
C THR A 576 39.00 3.67 -58.79
N TRP A 577 39.32 3.28 -57.55
CA TRP A 577 40.57 2.63 -57.17
C TRP A 577 40.63 1.18 -57.64
N ARG A 578 41.84 0.68 -57.87
CA ARG A 578 42.15 -0.73 -58.13
C ARG A 578 43.46 -1.13 -57.49
N VAL A 579 43.61 -2.42 -57.24
CA VAL A 579 44.84 -3.06 -56.75
C VAL A 579 45.41 -3.97 -57.84
N TYR A 580 46.70 -3.83 -58.16
CA TYR A 580 47.37 -4.63 -59.19
C TYR A 580 48.84 -4.90 -58.84
N PRO A 581 49.39 -6.10 -59.12
CA PRO A 581 48.70 -7.27 -59.63
C PRO A 581 47.79 -7.92 -58.57
N ASN A 582 46.68 -8.47 -59.02
CA ASN A 582 45.76 -9.25 -58.19
C ASN A 582 45.27 -10.45 -59.01
N PRO A 583 45.71 -11.68 -58.72
CA PRO A 583 46.36 -12.12 -57.48
C PRO A 583 47.81 -11.66 -57.26
N ALA A 584 48.13 -11.30 -56.01
CA ALA A 584 49.46 -10.93 -55.52
C ALA A 584 50.34 -12.17 -55.34
N SER A 585 50.97 -12.61 -56.44
CA SER A 585 51.77 -13.85 -56.49
C SER A 585 53.24 -13.56 -56.13
N ASN A 586 53.55 -13.49 -54.83
CA ASN A 586 54.88 -13.21 -54.25
C ASN A 586 55.55 -11.87 -54.67
N GLN A 587 54.79 -10.94 -55.25
CA GLN A 587 55.25 -9.60 -55.62
C GLN A 587 54.45 -8.54 -54.85
N ASN A 588 55.05 -7.34 -54.68
CA ASN A 588 54.36 -6.21 -54.08
C ASN A 588 53.17 -5.76 -54.97
N VAL A 589 52.06 -5.39 -54.34
CA VAL A 589 50.88 -4.82 -55.01
C VAL A 589 50.95 -3.30 -55.07
N GLN A 590 50.29 -2.70 -56.04
CA GLN A 590 50.16 -1.26 -56.19
C GLN A 590 48.68 -0.88 -56.21
N LEU A 591 48.33 0.16 -55.46
CA LEU A 591 47.06 0.86 -55.64
C LEU A 591 47.18 1.81 -56.83
N SER A 592 46.12 1.97 -57.60
CA SER A 592 46.04 2.95 -58.68
C SER A 592 44.60 3.38 -58.90
N ILE A 593 44.42 4.54 -59.53
CA ILE A 593 43.11 5.10 -59.89
C ILE A 593 42.96 4.95 -61.41
N LEU A 594 41.78 4.52 -61.87
CA LEU A 594 41.52 4.18 -63.28
C LEU A 594 41.29 5.38 -64.21
N GLU A 595 40.83 6.53 -63.68
CA GLU A 595 40.60 7.73 -64.49
C GLU A 595 41.33 8.95 -63.91
N GLN A 596 41.95 9.75 -64.80
CA GLN A 596 42.66 10.97 -64.44
C GLN A 596 41.65 12.06 -64.06
N GLY A 597 41.52 12.31 -62.76
CA GLY A 597 40.72 13.45 -62.27
C GLY A 597 40.48 13.51 -60.77
N GLY A 598 40.54 12.41 -60.03
CA GLY A 598 39.91 12.37 -58.70
C GLY A 598 40.75 11.88 -57.53
N HIS A 599 41.89 12.51 -57.28
CA HIS A 599 42.41 12.57 -55.92
C HIS A 599 42.87 13.99 -55.66
N SER A 600 42.06 14.79 -54.95
CA SER A 600 42.34 16.21 -54.70
C SER A 600 43.39 16.42 -53.58
N GLY A 601 44.27 15.43 -53.36
CA GLY A 601 45.25 15.46 -52.28
C GLY A 601 44.68 15.23 -50.87
N GLU A 602 43.44 14.78 -50.76
CA GLU A 602 42.80 14.44 -49.49
C GLU A 602 43.41 13.21 -48.83
N THR A 603 43.21 13.03 -47.52
CA THR A 603 43.71 11.84 -46.82
C THR A 603 42.80 10.65 -47.11
N VAL A 604 43.39 9.54 -47.56
CA VAL A 604 42.68 8.28 -47.74
C VAL A 604 42.80 7.46 -46.45
N TYR A 605 41.66 7.01 -45.92
CA TYR A 605 41.58 6.08 -44.80
C TYR A 605 41.35 4.67 -45.32
N ALA A 606 42.24 3.75 -45.00
CA ALA A 606 42.22 2.38 -45.45
C ALA A 606 42.02 1.42 -44.28
N THR A 607 41.12 0.44 -44.43
CA THR A 607 40.99 -0.69 -43.50
C THR A 607 41.16 -2.00 -44.27
N LEU A 608 42.19 -2.77 -43.92
CA LEU A 608 42.44 -4.10 -44.47
C LEU A 608 41.94 -5.18 -43.52
N PHE A 609 40.93 -5.93 -43.96
CA PHE A 609 40.40 -7.10 -43.27
C PHE A 609 41.13 -8.36 -43.73
N TYR A 610 41.66 -9.12 -42.75
CA TYR A 610 42.33 -10.39 -42.95
C TYR A 610 41.30 -11.53 -43.04
N PRO A 611 41.64 -12.67 -43.66
CA PRO A 611 40.75 -13.84 -43.76
C PRO A 611 40.21 -14.36 -42.41
N LEU A 612 40.93 -14.11 -41.31
CA LEU A 612 40.60 -14.59 -39.96
C LEU A 612 39.94 -13.49 -39.07
N GLY A 613 39.40 -12.43 -39.68
CA GLY A 613 38.61 -11.41 -38.98
C GLY A 613 39.40 -10.29 -38.29
N ARG A 614 40.73 -10.36 -38.25
CA ARG A 614 41.58 -9.22 -37.82
C ARG A 614 41.52 -8.11 -38.87
N SER A 615 41.45 -6.84 -38.44
CA SER A 615 41.62 -5.69 -39.32
C SER A 615 42.88 -4.89 -38.97
N ILE A 616 43.43 -4.19 -39.95
CA ILE A 616 44.48 -3.17 -39.76
C ILE A 616 44.04 -1.91 -40.48
N GLN A 617 44.17 -0.78 -39.82
CA GLN A 617 43.88 0.54 -40.37
C GLN A 617 45.18 1.26 -40.70
N PHE A 618 45.16 1.99 -41.82
CA PHE A 618 46.26 2.86 -42.22
C PHE A 618 45.72 4.04 -43.02
N THR A 619 46.48 5.13 -43.08
CA THR A 619 46.13 6.33 -43.83
C THR A 619 47.29 6.79 -44.70
N GLY A 620 46.99 7.55 -45.73
CA GLY A 620 48.02 8.12 -46.59
C GLY A 620 47.46 9.20 -47.49
N ASN A 621 48.34 10.14 -47.85
CA ASN A 621 47.98 11.26 -48.73
C ASN A 621 48.40 11.01 -50.18
N THR A 622 49.27 10.00 -50.40
CA THR A 622 49.74 9.61 -51.73
C THR A 622 49.50 8.13 -52.01
N ILE A 623 49.28 7.79 -53.28
CA ILE A 623 49.10 6.41 -53.74
C ILE A 623 50.32 5.53 -53.39
N SER A 624 51.53 6.10 -53.47
CA SER A 624 52.78 5.38 -53.17
C SER A 624 52.85 4.97 -51.70
N GLU A 625 52.52 5.89 -50.79
CA GLU A 625 52.50 5.65 -49.35
C GLU A 625 51.46 4.59 -48.96
N LEU A 626 50.24 4.70 -49.48
CA LEU A 626 49.19 3.70 -49.26
C LEU A 626 49.57 2.32 -49.79
N SER A 627 50.23 2.28 -50.95
CA SER A 627 50.71 1.02 -51.54
C SER A 627 51.81 0.38 -50.70
N GLU A 628 52.74 1.16 -50.13
CA GLU A 628 53.78 0.66 -49.24
C GLU A 628 53.19 0.08 -47.95
N GLN A 629 52.29 0.81 -47.29
CA GLN A 629 51.63 0.37 -46.06
C GLN A 629 50.74 -0.87 -46.30
N LEU A 630 50.04 -0.94 -47.44
CA LEU A 630 49.30 -2.14 -47.84
C LEU A 630 50.23 -3.35 -48.01
N ASN A 631 51.41 -3.17 -48.63
CA ASN A 631 52.37 -4.25 -48.79
C ASN A 631 52.94 -4.71 -47.44
N ASP A 632 53.23 -3.80 -46.53
CA ASP A 632 53.72 -4.15 -45.19
C ASP A 632 52.66 -4.88 -44.36
N ALA A 633 51.39 -4.47 -44.46
CA ALA A 633 50.29 -5.23 -43.90
C ALA A 633 50.19 -6.63 -44.53
N LEU A 634 50.24 -6.72 -45.86
CA LEU A 634 50.16 -8.01 -46.56
C LEU A 634 51.37 -8.92 -46.27
N LYS A 635 52.59 -8.41 -46.08
CA LYS A 635 53.78 -9.21 -45.73
C LYS A 635 53.58 -10.01 -44.44
N ASN A 636 52.92 -9.39 -43.46
CA ASN A 636 52.63 -9.99 -42.16
C ASN A 636 51.40 -10.92 -42.17
N GLY A 637 50.69 -11.03 -43.31
CA GLY A 637 49.52 -11.87 -43.49
C GLY A 637 49.80 -13.19 -44.23
N GLY A 638 49.04 -14.24 -43.90
CA GLY A 638 49.07 -15.53 -44.61
C GLY A 638 48.48 -15.47 -46.03
N ARG A 639 48.39 -16.61 -46.70
CA ARG A 639 47.70 -16.72 -48.00
C ARG A 639 46.18 -16.63 -47.80
N GLY A 640 45.47 -16.00 -48.72
CA GLY A 640 44.01 -15.89 -48.63
C GLY A 640 43.42 -14.66 -49.30
N VAL A 641 42.14 -14.43 -49.03
CA VAL A 641 41.37 -13.29 -49.53
C VAL A 641 41.31 -12.19 -48.49
N TYR A 642 41.80 -11.02 -48.84
CA TYR A 642 41.73 -9.81 -48.03
C TYR A 642 40.69 -8.86 -48.62
N ILE A 643 40.02 -8.10 -47.76
CA ILE A 643 39.12 -7.02 -48.17
C ILE A 643 39.75 -5.71 -47.74
N LEU A 644 40.06 -4.84 -48.69
CA LEU A 644 40.56 -3.49 -48.45
C LEU A 644 39.43 -2.50 -48.67
N ASN A 645 39.02 -1.81 -47.61
CA ASN A 645 38.04 -0.73 -47.66
C ASN A 645 38.80 0.61 -47.70
N LEU A 646 38.57 1.42 -48.71
CA LEU A 646 39.16 2.75 -48.90
C LEU A 646 38.09 3.81 -48.75
N LEU A 647 38.36 4.83 -47.94
CA LEU A 647 37.52 5.99 -47.72
C LEU A 647 38.31 7.24 -48.07
N TRP A 648 37.81 8.08 -48.98
CA TRP A 648 38.42 9.37 -49.32
C TRP A 648 37.30 10.36 -49.64
N GLY A 649 37.39 11.58 -49.09
CA GLY A 649 36.26 12.52 -49.14
C GLY A 649 34.97 11.85 -48.66
N ASN A 650 33.95 11.81 -49.54
CA ASN A 650 32.66 11.15 -49.29
C ASN A 650 32.51 9.81 -50.01
N GLU A 651 33.58 9.33 -50.64
CA GLU A 651 33.58 8.11 -51.44
C GLU A 651 34.10 6.93 -50.62
N ASN A 652 33.51 5.77 -50.87
CA ASN A 652 33.94 4.50 -50.28
C ASN A 652 34.09 3.44 -51.37
N GLN A 653 35.17 2.68 -51.33
CA GLN A 653 35.33 1.53 -52.20
C GLN A 653 35.95 0.33 -51.49
N GLN A 654 35.36 -0.84 -51.76
CA GLN A 654 35.90 -2.13 -51.34
C GLN A 654 36.63 -2.83 -52.48
N LEU A 655 37.87 -3.22 -52.21
CA LEU A 655 38.72 -3.96 -53.12
C LEU A 655 39.06 -5.33 -52.53
N LYS A 656 38.80 -6.39 -53.29
CA LYS A 656 39.23 -7.74 -52.94
C LYS A 656 40.69 -7.92 -53.35
N VAL A 657 41.58 -8.24 -52.41
CA VAL A 657 42.99 -8.57 -52.69
C VAL A 657 43.21 -10.07 -52.48
N LEU A 658 43.62 -10.78 -53.52
CA LEU A 658 43.95 -12.20 -53.46
C LEU A 658 45.46 -12.36 -53.27
N LYS A 659 45.90 -12.97 -52.17
CA LYS A 659 47.31 -13.30 -51.93
C LYS A 659 47.52 -14.81 -52.01
N ASN A 660 48.31 -15.25 -52.99
CA ASN A 660 48.52 -16.67 -53.31
C ASN A 660 49.71 -17.32 -52.61
#